data_AF-A0A1G0ZU36-F1
#
_entry.id   AF-A0A1G0ZU36-F1
#
_cell.length_a   1.000
_cell.length_b   1.000
_cell.length_c   1.000
_cell.angle_alpha   90.00
_cell.angle_beta   90.00
_cell.angle_gamma   90.00
#
_symmetry.space_group_name_H-M   'P 1'
#
loop_
_entity.id
_entity.type
_entity.pdbx_description
1 polymer ?
#
loop_
_entity_poly.entity_id
_entity_poly.type
_entity_poly.pdbx_seq_one_letter_code
_entity_poly.pdbx_strand_id
1 'polypeptide(L)'
;MSCKRVYLKQLLILFLSVAVVDFSSAASGGDVQQKVRRYQEVLLQAKQNGKNTTDAERLNQQSRAAARRGDQVEALRLLDQAITALGGDASGNVPDNGERPGLKDRGRMPQPKKEIPAIGSSAKRKNTDSTVQPVFILPFTHHYNGPGGYYADADEVRRIGAFFARNHIPGTLFFDGILVERIQKQDPGLIKQIREWNLPIGYHGEETHGPYPVASDLLAEIHTLREAQGYQGTWSLTTGKDWDIAVKLVQERYSYSRPYVIDEKTHMLDRRQPSATDMTRVGGLKLVQQIIGKDVSMMTSHGLESAPEGYAFRQMSRFGFDQPAVPIALHALKIFRISEVADKVMAIAGENESIFWYMGRLNSKGDETGETGHKLMPLRRKLEELDRSKPRLLLMGFSKVEDDEGGRTVDFINKEFIPSNPGSAWVSGETLPDFFEPEKGHHPTRADIVQIADSLVSGSRSRPPDMISSGDRVFSICDVFEGLARMLATYSETANIPEEVELHSIYGPVLENDQACLSCPASMSLRNVADASAVVIRKIDSSRGEAFVPARIQVGDRILNCGEFLFAMARAVDRLNRKEGDIITVEPARVFPPYGDLLDQVFTPKAIQPLCYTKGQLWTVKSARLKNSKPMETNNSVSGAQQAPVTAASKSSGRLLIVFASNLNSDQTCFRDEHGGADLYTVEFDLETQEASKLKRLTTRPGQAEWFPVFSRDGNYVVYDSEDRPPEGRICHALRAINLVTGSDTLVVDDARCAAFSADGLTFFYSRQGRDGHSLRMAPFQAATARIGKETIFADNRVGRELVEDPAPFPDGKYIAFHRKEDKTGGAGVAVINIDGTGLQALTPSDGSGHVTISPDGNTVACTRSRDGSIIFIRRITGKWQSPETIQVPTDAAEYRKCDERFGKVREARHSYLEWIGPDLLLLTTHGADGPRGFKFARLFVVRIGSSGRPAPELMDISTSIEKLAGKSQRDFCSAAGFWIK
;
A
#
# COMPACT_ATOMS: atom_id res chain seq x y z
N MET A 1 30.14 14.83 -58.92
CA MET A 1 28.94 15.43 -59.56
C MET A 1 27.73 14.83 -58.85
N SER A 2 27.12 15.54 -57.89
CA SER A 2 26.07 16.57 -58.05
C SER A 2 24.70 15.89 -57.98
N CYS A 3 23.74 16.17 -57.09
CA CYS A 3 23.36 17.30 -56.24
C CYS A 3 22.66 16.69 -55.00
N LYS A 4 22.76 17.08 -53.72
CA LYS A 4 23.07 18.35 -53.03
C LYS A 4 22.30 19.56 -53.56
N ARG A 5 21.49 20.16 -52.67
CA ARG A 5 20.92 21.52 -52.66
C ARG A 5 19.50 21.71 -53.17
N VAL A 6 18.57 21.55 -52.22
CA VAL A 6 17.66 22.61 -51.76
C VAL A 6 17.87 22.61 -50.23
N TYR A 7 18.78 23.38 -49.59
CA TYR A 7 18.91 24.85 -49.46
C TYR A 7 17.55 25.50 -49.14
N LEU A 8 17.35 26.37 -48.17
CA LEU A 8 18.22 27.08 -47.22
C LEU A 8 17.25 28.06 -46.52
N LYS A 9 17.11 27.99 -45.20
CA LYS A 9 16.76 29.07 -44.26
C LYS A 9 16.36 28.43 -42.93
N GLN A 10 17.02 28.63 -41.80
CA GLN A 10 18.25 29.35 -41.50
C GLN A 10 18.56 28.98 -40.04
N LEU A 11 19.66 28.28 -39.81
CA LEU A 11 20.34 28.18 -38.52
C LEU A 11 21.79 28.61 -38.79
N LEU A 12 22.32 29.44 -37.89
CA LEU A 12 23.67 30.02 -37.84
C LEU A 12 23.96 31.25 -38.72
N ILE A 13 23.86 32.43 -38.10
CA ILE A 13 25.03 33.31 -37.96
C ILE A 13 25.33 33.47 -36.47
N LEU A 14 26.61 33.37 -36.16
CA LEU A 14 27.30 33.25 -34.88
C LEU A 14 27.61 34.63 -34.26
N PHE A 15 27.53 34.73 -32.92
CA PHE A 15 28.49 35.35 -31.97
C PHE A 15 29.34 36.58 -32.36
N LEU A 16 29.30 37.69 -31.57
CA LEU A 16 30.26 38.05 -30.48
C LEU A 16 30.17 39.52 -29.98
N SER A 17 30.42 39.67 -28.66
CA SER A 17 30.96 40.82 -27.87
C SER A 17 30.12 42.05 -27.48
N VAL A 18 29.71 42.04 -26.20
CA VAL A 18 29.77 43.08 -25.13
C VAL A 18 29.83 44.56 -25.54
N ALA A 19 28.78 45.31 -25.16
CA ALA A 19 28.92 46.65 -24.59
C ALA A 19 27.83 46.88 -23.54
N VAL A 20 28.27 47.24 -22.34
CA VAL A 20 27.45 47.74 -21.23
C VAL A 20 26.73 49.01 -21.68
N VAL A 21 25.41 49.01 -21.64
CA VAL A 21 24.65 50.21 -21.30
C VAL A 21 23.65 49.80 -20.24
N ASP A 22 24.00 50.15 -19.01
CA ASP A 22 23.07 50.33 -17.90
C ASP A 22 21.91 51.22 -18.37
N PHE A 23 20.70 50.69 -18.34
CA PHE A 23 19.48 51.46 -18.10
C PHE A 23 18.51 50.56 -17.35
N SER A 24 18.68 50.57 -16.03
CA SER A 24 17.59 50.78 -15.07
C SER A 24 16.18 50.94 -15.70
N SER A 25 15.36 49.90 -15.57
CA SER A 25 13.92 50.08 -15.29
C SER A 25 13.42 48.96 -14.39
N ALA A 26 13.88 49.02 -13.13
CA ALA A 26 13.08 48.55 -12.02
C ALA A 26 11.80 49.41 -11.95
N ALA A 27 10.73 49.00 -12.64
CA ALA A 27 9.35 49.47 -12.40
C ALA A 27 8.34 48.74 -13.32
N SER A 28 8.03 47.46 -13.07
CA SER A 28 6.75 46.87 -13.55
C SER A 28 6.38 45.54 -12.87
N GLY A 29 7.35 44.78 -12.35
CA GLY A 29 7.07 43.51 -11.64
C GLY A 29 6.40 43.66 -10.26
N GLY A 30 6.58 44.81 -9.60
CA GLY A 30 6.02 45.06 -8.25
C GLY A 30 4.51 45.33 -8.25
N ASP A 31 4.01 46.00 -9.29
CA ASP A 31 2.62 46.48 -9.35
C ASP A 31 1.62 45.32 -9.58
N VAL A 32 2.00 44.36 -10.43
CA VAL A 32 1.17 43.17 -10.69
C VAL A 32 1.02 42.29 -9.44
N GLN A 33 2.11 42.03 -8.72
CA GLN A 33 2.06 41.20 -7.50
C GLN A 33 1.33 41.91 -6.34
N GLN A 34 1.38 43.25 -6.28
CA GLN A 34 0.58 44.02 -5.32
C GLN A 34 -0.92 43.96 -5.65
N LYS A 35 -1.32 44.17 -6.91
CA LYS A 35 -2.72 44.07 -7.34
C LYS A 35 -3.31 42.67 -7.16
N VAL A 36 -2.52 41.62 -7.39
CA VAL A 36 -2.95 40.23 -7.12
C VAL A 36 -3.20 39.98 -5.64
N ARG A 37 -2.31 40.47 -4.75
CA ARG A 37 -2.52 40.39 -3.30
C ARG A 37 -3.76 41.18 -2.88
N ARG A 38 -3.94 42.39 -3.41
CA ARG A 38 -5.11 43.22 -3.12
C ARG A 38 -6.42 42.53 -3.53
N TYR A 39 -6.47 41.92 -4.71
CA TYR A 39 -7.62 41.13 -5.14
C TYR A 39 -7.93 39.97 -4.17
N GLN A 40 -6.91 39.25 -3.68
CA GLN A 40 -7.10 38.14 -2.73
C GLN A 40 -7.67 38.62 -1.38
N GLU A 41 -7.19 39.75 -0.87
CA GLU A 41 -7.68 40.35 0.37
C GLU A 41 -9.15 40.76 0.27
N VAL A 42 -9.50 41.50 -0.79
CA VAL A 42 -10.87 41.99 -0.99
C VAL A 42 -11.83 40.82 -1.29
N LEU A 43 -11.37 39.79 -2.00
CA LEU A 43 -12.16 38.57 -2.25
C LEU A 43 -12.45 37.82 -0.95
N LEU A 44 -11.48 37.70 -0.06
CA LEU A 44 -11.66 37.03 1.24
C LEU A 44 -12.67 37.78 2.10
N GLN A 45 -12.55 39.12 2.19
CA GLN A 45 -13.51 39.95 2.91
C GLN A 45 -14.93 39.87 2.31
N ALA A 46 -15.05 39.86 0.98
CA ALA A 46 -16.34 39.73 0.32
C ALA A 46 -17.02 38.38 0.62
N LYS A 47 -16.25 37.28 0.64
CA LYS A 47 -16.76 35.94 1.00
C LYS A 47 -17.17 35.83 2.46
N GLN A 48 -16.37 36.39 3.38
CA GLN A 48 -16.71 36.42 4.81
C GLN A 48 -17.98 37.22 5.09
N ASN A 49 -18.23 38.26 4.30
CA ASN A 49 -19.44 39.08 4.39
C ASN A 49 -20.62 38.55 3.55
N GLY A 50 -20.51 37.33 2.98
CA GLY A 50 -21.59 36.69 2.21
C GLY A 50 -21.96 37.38 0.90
N LYS A 51 -21.08 38.21 0.31
CA LYS A 51 -21.32 38.86 -0.98
C LYS A 51 -21.15 37.87 -2.14
N ASN A 52 -21.90 38.06 -3.23
CA ASN A 52 -21.71 37.29 -4.46
C ASN A 52 -20.40 37.70 -5.16
N THR A 53 -19.44 36.77 -5.26
CA THR A 53 -18.10 37.02 -5.84
C THR A 53 -17.92 36.48 -7.26
N THR A 54 -18.98 35.91 -7.86
CA THR A 54 -18.91 35.16 -9.11
C THR A 54 -18.31 35.98 -10.26
N ASP A 55 -18.73 37.24 -10.40
CA ASP A 55 -18.25 38.11 -11.49
C ASP A 55 -16.78 38.49 -11.33
N ALA A 56 -16.33 38.75 -10.10
CA ALA A 56 -14.95 39.10 -9.80
C ALA A 56 -14.00 37.90 -10.01
N GLU A 57 -14.44 36.69 -9.68
CA GLU A 57 -13.68 35.46 -9.94
C GLU A 57 -13.56 35.15 -11.44
N ARG A 58 -14.63 35.37 -12.20
CA ARG A 58 -14.61 35.27 -13.67
C ARG A 58 -13.64 36.27 -14.30
N LEU A 59 -13.65 37.52 -13.87
CA LEU A 59 -12.73 38.57 -14.37
C LEU A 59 -11.26 38.24 -14.03
N ASN A 60 -10.97 37.69 -12.85
CA ASN A 60 -9.62 37.23 -12.49
C ASN A 60 -9.17 36.01 -13.32
N GLN A 61 -10.08 35.08 -13.67
CA GLN A 61 -9.74 34.00 -14.60
C GLN A 61 -9.37 34.54 -15.99
N GLN A 62 -10.11 35.53 -16.50
CA GLN A 62 -9.81 36.19 -17.77
C GLN A 62 -8.47 36.94 -17.71
N SER A 63 -8.17 37.62 -16.59
CA SER A 63 -6.88 38.28 -16.34
C SER A 63 -5.70 37.29 -16.46
N ARG A 64 -5.80 36.12 -15.82
CA ARG A 64 -4.78 35.05 -15.90
C ARG A 64 -4.63 34.46 -17.30
N ALA A 65 -5.70 34.46 -18.10
CA ALA A 65 -5.65 34.01 -19.48
C ALA A 65 -4.94 35.04 -20.38
N ALA A 66 -5.17 36.34 -20.16
CA ALA A 66 -4.46 37.42 -20.86
C ALA A 66 -2.96 37.43 -20.53
N ALA A 67 -2.59 37.28 -19.25
CA ALA A 67 -1.20 37.20 -18.82
C ALA A 67 -0.43 36.04 -19.47
N ARG A 68 -1.08 34.88 -19.63
CA ARG A 68 -0.48 33.71 -20.31
C ARG A 68 -0.25 33.91 -21.81
N ARG A 69 -0.96 34.86 -22.44
CA ARG A 69 -0.74 35.25 -23.84
C ARG A 69 0.27 36.38 -23.99
N GLY A 70 0.91 36.82 -22.90
CA GLY A 70 1.87 37.93 -22.90
C GLY A 70 1.23 39.32 -22.90
N ASP A 71 -0.10 39.42 -22.80
CA ASP A 71 -0.83 40.69 -22.79
C ASP A 71 -1.01 41.20 -21.35
N GLN A 72 0.03 41.87 -20.84
CA GLN A 72 0.05 42.38 -19.47
C GLN A 72 -0.93 43.54 -19.24
N VAL A 73 -1.22 44.34 -20.27
CA VAL A 73 -2.12 45.49 -20.18
C VAL A 73 -3.55 45.02 -19.96
N GLU A 74 -4.00 44.04 -20.76
CA GLU A 74 -5.33 43.46 -20.61
C GLU A 74 -5.47 42.66 -19.30
N ALA A 75 -4.40 41.96 -18.89
CA ALA A 75 -4.38 41.24 -17.62
C ALA A 75 -4.59 42.17 -16.41
N LEU A 76 -3.90 43.32 -16.39
CA LEU A 76 -4.06 44.32 -15.33
C LEU A 76 -5.43 44.98 -15.36
N ARG A 77 -5.95 45.34 -16.54
CA ARG A 77 -7.28 45.93 -16.70
C ARG A 77 -8.39 45.01 -16.16
N LEU A 78 -8.33 43.71 -16.46
CA LEU A 78 -9.29 42.72 -15.98
C LEU A 78 -9.17 42.47 -14.48
N LEU A 79 -7.96 42.57 -13.92
CA LEU A 79 -7.74 42.44 -12.47
C LEU A 79 -8.28 43.64 -11.70
N ASP A 80 -8.15 44.85 -12.24
CA ASP A 80 -8.75 46.06 -11.67
C ASP A 80 -10.28 46.03 -11.71
N GLN A 81 -10.85 45.51 -12.79
CA GLN A 81 -12.29 45.25 -12.88
C GLN A 81 -12.75 44.23 -11.84
N ALA A 82 -11.95 43.20 -11.58
CA ALA A 82 -12.24 42.19 -10.55
C ALA A 82 -12.20 42.79 -9.13
N ILE A 83 -11.25 43.67 -8.83
CA ILE A 83 -11.15 44.37 -7.53
C ILE A 83 -12.34 45.33 -7.34
N THR A 84 -12.67 46.09 -8.38
CA THR A 84 -13.79 47.05 -8.37
C THR A 84 -15.14 46.33 -8.21
N ALA A 85 -15.31 45.17 -8.87
CA ALA A 85 -16.53 44.35 -8.73
C ALA A 85 -16.76 43.85 -7.29
N LEU A 86 -15.72 43.78 -6.47
CA LEU A 86 -15.82 43.43 -5.05
C LEU A 86 -16.01 44.65 -4.13
N GLY A 87 -16.04 45.86 -4.69
CA GLY A 87 -16.13 47.13 -3.97
C GLY A 87 -14.79 47.64 -3.42
N GLY A 88 -13.66 47.13 -3.92
CA GLY A 88 -12.31 47.62 -3.57
C GLY A 88 -11.84 48.74 -4.50
N ASP A 89 -11.02 49.65 -3.98
CA ASP A 89 -10.35 50.69 -4.79
C ASP A 89 -9.13 50.09 -5.53
N ALA A 90 -9.10 50.28 -6.85
CA ALA A 90 -8.07 49.78 -7.76
C ALA A 90 -6.84 50.70 -7.89
N SER A 91 -6.87 51.89 -7.27
CA SER A 91 -5.85 52.95 -7.42
C SER A 91 -4.60 52.79 -6.55
N GLY A 92 -4.58 51.85 -5.60
CA GLY A 92 -3.35 51.43 -4.90
C GLY A 92 -2.80 52.34 -3.79
N ASN A 93 -3.48 53.43 -3.40
CA ASN A 93 -3.01 54.28 -2.29
C ASN A 93 -3.64 53.91 -0.94
N VAL A 94 -2.81 53.78 0.10
CA VAL A 94 -3.21 53.66 1.50
C VAL A 94 -3.39 55.07 2.09
N PRO A 95 -4.51 55.41 2.75
CA PRO A 95 -4.59 56.63 3.54
C PRO A 95 -3.87 56.43 4.88
N ASP A 96 -2.80 57.19 5.08
CA ASP A 96 -2.17 57.45 6.38
C ASP A 96 -2.78 58.74 6.97
N ASN A 97 -3.15 58.68 8.27
CA ASN A 97 -3.56 59.74 9.21
C ASN A 97 -4.42 59.06 10.30
N GLY A 98 -4.13 59.04 11.59
CA GLY A 98 -3.12 59.71 12.42
C GLY A 98 -3.65 59.68 13.87
N GLU A 99 -2.93 58.98 14.75
CA GLU A 99 -2.82 59.09 16.22
C GLU A 99 -4.03 59.01 17.21
N ARG A 100 -3.82 58.14 18.22
CA ARG A 100 -4.52 57.86 19.51
C ARG A 100 -4.19 58.98 20.55
N PRO A 101 -4.82 59.21 21.75
CA PRO A 101 -5.23 58.21 22.78
C PRO A 101 -6.33 58.62 23.84
N GLY A 102 -6.70 57.73 24.78
CA GLY A 102 -7.24 58.15 26.10
C GLY A 102 -8.13 57.16 26.88
N LEU A 103 -7.57 56.49 27.91
CA LEU A 103 -8.27 55.79 29.00
C LEU A 103 -8.88 56.76 30.04
N LYS A 104 -10.07 56.44 30.60
CA LYS A 104 -10.60 56.65 31.99
C LYS A 104 -12.13 56.41 31.94
N ASP A 105 -12.83 55.64 32.78
CA ASP A 105 -12.80 55.40 34.24
C ASP A 105 -12.74 53.89 34.60
N ARG A 106 -11.82 53.40 35.44
CA ARG A 106 -11.82 53.32 36.93
C ARG A 106 -13.00 52.51 37.50
N GLY A 107 -12.84 51.22 37.84
CA GLY A 107 -12.33 50.69 39.15
C GLY A 107 -13.52 50.04 39.91
N ARG A 108 -13.45 48.96 40.70
CA ARG A 108 -12.38 48.16 41.31
C ARG A 108 -13.00 46.86 41.91
N MET A 109 -12.14 45.84 42.12
CA MET A 109 -12.24 44.66 43.03
C MET A 109 -12.90 43.35 42.53
N PRO A 110 -12.49 42.18 43.05
CA PRO A 110 -11.13 41.65 43.24
C PRO A 110 -10.94 40.26 42.56
N GLN A 111 -9.69 39.85 42.34
CA GLN A 111 -9.35 38.51 41.83
C GLN A 111 -9.69 37.39 42.84
N PRO A 112 -10.14 36.23 42.33
CA PRO A 112 -9.63 34.95 42.82
C PRO A 112 -8.94 34.15 41.70
N LYS A 113 -7.83 33.53 42.11
CA LYS A 113 -6.92 32.65 41.39
C LYS A 113 -7.65 31.65 40.48
N LYS A 114 -7.29 31.57 39.20
CA LYS A 114 -7.46 30.32 38.46
C LYS A 114 -6.27 29.44 38.76
N GLU A 115 -6.46 28.54 39.70
CA GLU A 115 -5.62 27.38 39.91
C GLU A 115 -5.44 26.63 38.59
N ILE A 116 -4.19 26.26 38.33
CA ILE A 116 -3.83 25.18 37.42
C ILE A 116 -4.61 23.96 37.91
N PRO A 117 -5.51 23.35 37.12
CA PRO A 117 -6.04 22.06 37.49
C PRO A 117 -4.86 21.09 37.46
N ALA A 118 -4.54 20.57 38.64
CA ALA A 118 -3.61 19.47 38.79
C ALA A 118 -3.97 18.35 37.81
N ILE A 119 -2.93 17.70 37.29
CA ILE A 119 -3.01 16.44 36.56
C ILE A 119 -3.74 15.43 37.47
N GLY A 120 -5.05 15.33 37.27
CA GLY A 120 -5.87 14.24 37.75
C GLY A 120 -5.66 13.07 36.80
N SER A 121 -4.90 12.09 37.28
CA SER A 121 -4.80 10.77 36.72
C SER A 121 -6.17 10.20 36.30
N SER A 122 -6.18 9.51 35.16
CA SER A 122 -7.15 8.48 34.75
C SER A 122 -8.57 8.91 34.32
N ALA A 123 -8.73 9.13 33.02
CA ALA A 123 -9.78 8.44 32.27
C ALA A 123 -9.10 7.36 31.42
N LYS A 124 -8.85 6.22 32.06
CA LYS A 124 -8.42 4.98 31.41
C LYS A 124 -9.42 4.69 30.27
N ARG A 125 -9.00 4.85 29.03
CA ARG A 125 -9.49 3.99 27.95
C ARG A 125 -9.21 2.57 28.43
N LYS A 126 -10.25 1.84 28.82
CA LYS A 126 -10.20 0.38 28.91
C LYS A 126 -10.09 -0.13 27.47
N ASN A 127 -8.86 -0.10 26.96
CA ASN A 127 -8.42 -0.92 25.86
C ASN A 127 -7.72 -2.10 26.50
N THR A 128 -8.45 -3.20 26.70
CA THR A 128 -7.88 -4.54 26.79
C THR A 128 -8.14 -5.09 25.38
N ASP A 129 -7.20 -5.28 24.47
CA ASP A 129 -6.01 -6.11 24.67
C ASP A 129 -5.01 -5.96 23.48
N SER A 130 -4.42 -4.78 23.26
CA SER A 130 -3.26 -4.66 22.36
C SER A 130 -2.14 -3.85 23.01
N THR A 131 -1.05 -4.54 23.34
CA THR A 131 0.20 -3.95 23.78
C THR A 131 0.73 -3.04 22.68
N VAL A 132 0.79 -1.73 22.94
CA VAL A 132 1.39 -0.76 22.03
C VAL A 132 2.88 -1.07 21.90
N GLN A 133 3.35 -1.36 20.68
CA GLN A 133 4.72 -1.82 20.42
C GLN A 133 5.72 -0.65 20.36
N PRO A 134 7.03 -0.92 20.55
CA PRO A 134 8.05 0.13 20.63
C PRO A 134 8.32 0.81 19.30
N VAL A 135 8.77 2.08 19.37
CA VAL A 135 9.24 2.86 18.22
C VAL A 135 10.73 3.18 18.40
N PHE A 136 11.54 2.74 17.45
CA PHE A 136 12.95 3.07 17.34
C PHE A 136 13.11 4.29 16.44
N ILE A 137 13.83 5.32 16.88
CA ILE A 137 14.02 6.55 16.12
C ILE A 137 15.49 6.65 15.73
N LEU A 138 15.78 6.67 14.43
CA LEU A 138 17.13 6.77 13.88
C LEU A 138 17.40 8.18 13.35
N PRO A 139 18.14 9.02 14.09
CA PRO A 139 18.43 10.38 13.67
C PRO A 139 19.63 10.41 12.70
N PHE A 140 19.55 11.24 11.67
CA PHE A 140 20.64 11.43 10.72
C PHE A 140 20.64 12.82 10.06
N THR A 141 21.79 13.19 9.48
CA THR A 141 21.94 14.40 8.67
C THR A 141 21.73 14.10 7.18
N HIS A 142 20.83 14.83 6.50
CA HIS A 142 20.59 14.69 5.06
C HIS A 142 20.86 16.02 4.33
N HIS A 143 21.98 16.11 3.60
CA HIS A 143 22.42 17.29 2.83
C HIS A 143 22.54 18.65 3.57
N TYR A 144 22.70 18.66 4.90
CA TYR A 144 22.85 19.88 5.71
C TYR A 144 21.79 20.95 5.38
N ASN A 145 22.18 22.08 4.78
CA ASN A 145 21.27 23.16 4.39
C ASN A 145 20.79 23.11 2.93
N GLY A 146 21.37 22.25 2.08
CA GLY A 146 21.10 22.23 0.65
C GLY A 146 20.44 20.95 0.13
N PRO A 147 20.19 20.87 -1.18
CA PRO A 147 19.70 19.66 -1.85
C PRO A 147 20.83 18.64 -2.14
N GLY A 148 20.51 17.52 -2.77
CA GLY A 148 21.51 16.53 -3.20
C GLY A 148 22.62 17.14 -4.06
N GLY A 149 23.88 16.76 -3.78
CA GLY A 149 25.07 17.36 -4.37
C GLY A 149 25.52 18.71 -3.77
N TYR A 150 24.86 19.20 -2.71
CA TYR A 150 25.30 20.35 -1.93
C TYR A 150 26.40 19.96 -0.91
N TYR A 151 27.44 20.78 -0.81
CA TYR A 151 28.55 20.59 0.12
C TYR A 151 28.59 21.68 1.18
N ALA A 152 28.25 21.29 2.40
CA ALA A 152 28.28 22.15 3.58
C ALA A 152 29.67 22.74 3.85
N ASP A 153 29.69 23.93 4.43
CA ASP A 153 30.92 24.48 5.00
C ASP A 153 31.18 23.94 6.43
N ALA A 154 32.37 24.21 6.94
CA ALA A 154 32.76 23.78 8.28
C ALA A 154 31.83 24.32 9.39
N ASP A 155 31.27 25.53 9.24
CA ASP A 155 30.41 26.12 10.26
C ASP A 155 29.02 25.46 10.30
N GLU A 156 28.48 25.06 9.15
CA GLU A 156 27.27 24.25 9.06
C GLU A 156 27.43 22.90 9.75
N VAL A 157 28.53 22.19 9.43
CA VAL A 157 28.85 20.90 10.05
C VAL A 157 29.03 21.07 11.55
N ARG A 158 29.71 22.14 11.98
CA ARG A 158 29.89 22.48 13.38
C ARG A 158 28.58 22.70 14.11
N ARG A 159 27.68 23.51 13.54
CA ARG A 159 26.38 23.83 14.16
C ARG A 159 25.57 22.55 14.41
N ILE A 160 25.43 21.69 13.40
CA ILE A 160 24.64 20.46 13.52
C ILE A 160 25.29 19.47 14.48
N GLY A 161 26.59 19.21 14.36
CA GLY A 161 27.28 18.28 15.24
C GLY A 161 27.28 18.72 16.71
N ALA A 162 27.45 20.02 16.96
CA ALA A 162 27.34 20.58 18.30
C ALA A 162 25.89 20.50 18.83
N PHE A 163 24.88 20.68 17.98
CA PHE A 163 23.48 20.48 18.36
C PHE A 163 23.20 19.02 18.78
N PHE A 164 23.70 18.03 18.03
CA PHE A 164 23.55 16.61 18.36
C PHE A 164 24.24 16.27 19.69
N ALA A 165 25.48 16.72 19.86
CA ALA A 165 26.25 16.49 21.08
C ALA A 165 25.61 17.13 22.31
N ARG A 166 25.19 18.41 22.22
CA ARG A 166 24.54 19.14 23.33
C ARG A 166 23.22 18.51 23.77
N ASN A 167 22.44 17.98 22.81
CA ASN A 167 21.12 17.40 23.08
C ASN A 167 21.16 15.86 23.25
N HIS A 168 22.35 15.26 23.29
CA HIS A 168 22.56 13.82 23.44
C HIS A 168 21.80 12.96 22.41
N ILE A 169 21.75 13.43 21.16
CA ILE A 169 21.11 12.72 20.05
C ILE A 169 22.14 11.73 19.48
N PRO A 170 21.90 10.40 19.49
CA PRO A 170 22.85 9.41 18.96
C PRO A 170 22.74 9.30 17.44
N GLY A 171 22.78 10.44 16.74
CA GLY A 171 22.49 10.51 15.31
C GLY A 171 23.72 10.43 14.42
N THR A 172 23.52 9.87 13.23
CA THR A 172 24.59 9.63 12.26
C THR A 172 24.93 10.92 11.51
N LEU A 173 26.20 11.33 11.61
CA LEU A 173 26.75 12.43 10.81
C LEU A 173 27.29 11.87 9.49
N PHE A 174 26.73 12.32 8.37
CA PHE A 174 27.11 11.85 7.04
C PHE A 174 28.23 12.70 6.43
N PHE A 175 29.25 12.01 5.92
CA PHE A 175 30.41 12.56 5.26
C PHE A 175 30.70 11.85 3.94
N ASP A 176 31.52 12.48 3.13
CA ASP A 176 32.19 11.87 2.00
C ASP A 176 33.59 12.47 1.85
N GLY A 177 34.35 12.04 0.83
CA GLY A 177 35.72 12.51 0.62
C GLY A 177 35.80 14.01 0.39
N ILE A 178 34.88 14.56 -0.40
CA ILE A 178 34.87 15.98 -0.78
C ILE A 178 34.59 16.85 0.45
N LEU A 179 33.60 16.48 1.27
CA LEU A 179 33.27 17.23 2.48
C LEU A 179 34.42 17.21 3.49
N VAL A 180 35.07 16.05 3.68
CA VAL A 180 36.22 15.95 4.57
C VAL A 180 37.38 16.83 4.10
N GLU A 181 37.72 16.80 2.81
CA GLU A 181 38.76 17.67 2.26
C GLU A 181 38.42 19.16 2.41
N ARG A 182 37.15 19.54 2.23
CA ARG A 182 36.67 20.92 2.42
C ARG A 182 36.82 21.36 3.88
N ILE A 183 36.39 20.52 4.83
CA ILE A 183 36.56 20.79 6.27
C ILE A 183 38.03 20.93 6.62
N GLN A 184 38.90 20.04 6.15
CA GLN A 184 40.34 20.12 6.43
C GLN A 184 40.97 21.41 5.93
N LYS A 185 40.48 21.97 4.81
CA LYS A 185 40.98 23.26 4.28
C LYS A 185 40.42 24.47 5.04
N GLN A 186 39.14 24.43 5.39
CA GLN A 186 38.44 25.57 6.03
C GLN A 186 38.71 25.64 7.53
N ASP A 187 38.65 24.50 8.21
CA ASP A 187 38.78 24.39 9.65
C ASP A 187 39.29 22.99 10.08
N PRO A 188 40.62 22.80 10.11
CA PRO A 188 41.22 21.54 10.55
C PRO A 188 40.83 21.14 11.98
N GLY A 189 40.52 22.12 12.84
CA GLY A 189 40.16 21.90 14.24
C GLY A 189 38.82 21.17 14.40
N LEU A 190 37.92 21.32 13.42
CA LEU A 190 36.63 20.64 13.42
C LEU A 190 36.74 19.11 13.37
N ILE A 191 37.77 18.55 12.70
CA ILE A 191 37.96 17.09 12.67
C ILE A 191 38.22 16.55 14.08
N LYS A 192 39.00 17.28 14.89
CA LYS A 192 39.21 16.92 16.30
C LYS A 192 37.90 16.98 17.08
N GLN A 193 37.10 18.02 16.86
CA GLN A 193 35.80 18.19 17.51
C GLN A 193 34.80 17.09 17.12
N ILE A 194 34.77 16.67 15.85
CA ILE A 194 33.95 15.54 15.37
C ILE A 194 34.32 14.24 16.09
N ARG A 195 35.62 13.98 16.28
CA ARG A 195 36.11 12.83 17.04
C ARG A 195 35.69 12.91 18.52
N GLU A 196 35.78 14.09 19.12
CA GLU A 196 35.39 14.35 20.52
C GLU A 196 33.88 14.15 20.76
N TRP A 197 33.01 14.52 19.81
CA TRP A 197 31.57 14.23 19.92
C TRP A 197 31.25 12.74 19.92
N ASN A 198 32.15 11.92 19.35
CA ASN A 198 32.03 10.47 19.30
C ASN A 198 30.70 9.96 18.70
N LEU A 199 30.05 10.75 17.84
CA LEU A 199 28.80 10.37 17.16
C LEU A 199 29.04 9.25 16.12
N PRO A 200 27.98 8.49 15.75
CA PRO A 200 28.03 7.56 14.63
C PRO A 200 28.38 8.28 13.31
N ILE A 201 29.17 7.63 12.47
CA ILE A 201 29.65 8.21 11.21
C ILE A 201 29.04 7.49 10.02
N GLY A 202 28.47 8.27 9.12
CA GLY A 202 27.88 7.82 7.88
C GLY A 202 28.73 8.20 6.66
N TYR A 203 28.74 7.36 5.63
CA TYR A 203 29.28 7.67 4.32
C TYR A 203 28.15 7.91 3.32
N HIS A 204 28.19 9.05 2.65
CA HIS A 204 27.12 9.52 1.77
C HIS A 204 27.43 9.29 0.28
N GLY A 205 28.69 9.49 -0.15
CA GLY A 205 29.16 9.08 -1.47
C GLY A 205 28.76 9.97 -2.66
N GLU A 206 28.46 11.26 -2.48
CA GLU A 206 28.00 12.17 -3.57
C GLU A 206 29.03 12.41 -4.67
N GLU A 207 30.31 12.27 -4.38
CA GLU A 207 31.39 12.30 -5.37
C GLU A 207 31.30 11.15 -6.39
N THR A 208 30.52 10.13 -6.07
CA THR A 208 30.29 9.00 -6.97
C THR A 208 29.09 9.23 -7.92
N HIS A 209 28.29 10.29 -7.72
CA HIS A 209 27.02 10.59 -8.43
C HIS A 209 27.12 11.64 -9.57
N GLY A 210 28.31 11.84 -10.16
CA GLY A 210 28.55 12.80 -11.26
C GLY A 210 27.85 12.44 -12.60
N PRO A 211 28.01 13.27 -13.66
CA PRO A 211 27.67 12.87 -15.03
C PRO A 211 28.63 11.73 -15.42
N TYR A 212 28.43 11.07 -16.56
CA TYR A 212 29.23 9.95 -17.09
C TYR A 212 28.74 8.57 -16.68
N PRO A 213 28.97 7.58 -17.56
CA PRO A 213 28.15 6.39 -17.56
C PRO A 213 28.44 5.59 -16.30
N VAL A 214 27.67 4.53 -16.10
CA VAL A 214 28.00 3.41 -15.21
C VAL A 214 27.41 3.46 -13.78
N ALA A 215 26.53 4.39 -13.43
CA ALA A 215 25.52 4.11 -12.39
C ALA A 215 24.10 4.43 -12.89
N SER A 216 23.92 5.64 -13.43
CA SER A 216 22.71 5.95 -14.20
C SER A 216 22.68 5.23 -15.56
N ASP A 217 23.84 5.03 -16.21
CA ASP A 217 23.93 4.22 -17.44
C ASP A 217 24.00 2.72 -17.18
N LEU A 218 23.97 2.28 -15.93
CA LEU A 218 23.68 0.89 -15.62
C LEU A 218 22.17 0.58 -15.78
N LEU A 219 21.36 1.63 -15.66
CA LEU A 219 19.94 1.69 -16.02
C LEU A 219 19.68 2.41 -17.35
N ALA A 220 20.71 2.90 -18.06
CA ALA A 220 20.58 3.63 -19.34
C ALA A 220 21.45 3.12 -20.51
N GLU A 221 22.40 2.20 -20.32
CA GLU A 221 23.00 1.36 -21.39
C GLU A 221 22.11 0.17 -21.75
N ILE A 222 20.83 0.46 -21.97
CA ILE A 222 19.91 -0.42 -22.73
C ILE A 222 20.02 -0.13 -24.23
N HIS A 223 20.89 0.80 -24.60
CA HIS A 223 21.16 1.09 -25.98
C HIS A 223 22.51 0.49 -26.39
N THR A 224 22.38 -0.47 -27.32
CA THR A 224 23.38 -1.13 -28.17
C THR A 224 24.14 -2.34 -27.64
N LEU A 225 23.41 -3.45 -27.43
CA LEU A 225 23.97 -4.79 -27.69
C LEU A 225 22.97 -5.61 -28.53
N ARG A 226 22.84 -5.24 -29.81
CA ARG A 226 22.52 -6.20 -30.86
C ARG A 226 23.83 -6.90 -31.19
N GLU A 227 23.82 -8.24 -31.17
CA GLU A 227 24.92 -9.18 -31.45
C GLU A 227 25.54 -9.83 -30.20
N ALA A 228 24.85 -10.82 -29.64
CA ALA A 228 25.50 -11.98 -29.02
C ALA A 228 24.54 -13.17 -29.01
N GLN A 229 24.48 -13.88 -30.14
CA GLN A 229 23.87 -15.20 -30.27
C GLN A 229 24.81 -16.24 -29.62
N GLY A 230 24.39 -16.87 -28.52
CA GLY A 230 24.94 -18.16 -28.05
C GLY A 230 26.21 -18.12 -27.18
N TYR A 231 26.16 -17.50 -25.99
CA TYR A 231 27.29 -17.42 -25.06
C TYR A 231 27.09 -18.28 -23.79
N GLN A 232 28.17 -18.89 -23.26
CA GLN A 232 28.21 -19.72 -22.04
C GLN A 232 29.31 -19.22 -21.06
N GLY A 233 29.00 -18.36 -20.08
CA GLY A 233 29.97 -17.83 -19.10
C GLY A 233 29.37 -17.14 -17.85
N THR A 234 30.22 -16.83 -16.85
CA THR A 234 29.93 -16.50 -15.42
C THR A 234 29.85 -14.99 -15.01
N TRP A 235 28.80 -14.23 -15.35
CA TRP A 235 28.83 -12.74 -15.27
C TRP A 235 28.01 -12.08 -14.13
N SER A 236 28.40 -10.85 -13.75
CA SER A 236 27.71 -9.82 -12.94
C SER A 236 26.99 -8.83 -13.86
N LEU A 237 25.66 -8.79 -13.71
CA LEU A 237 24.74 -8.15 -14.64
C LEU A 237 24.71 -6.62 -14.56
N THR A 238 25.31 -6.04 -13.51
CA THR A 238 25.46 -4.59 -13.41
C THR A 238 26.64 -4.07 -14.21
N THR A 239 27.74 -4.82 -14.26
CA THR A 239 28.99 -4.32 -14.86
C THR A 239 29.33 -5.00 -16.18
N GLY A 240 28.64 -6.09 -16.53
CA GLY A 240 29.08 -6.96 -17.61
C GLY A 240 30.49 -7.50 -17.34
N LYS A 241 30.77 -7.95 -16.12
CA LYS A 241 32.06 -8.54 -15.71
C LYS A 241 31.82 -9.73 -14.81
N ASP A 242 32.75 -10.67 -14.68
CA ASP A 242 32.61 -11.75 -13.68
C ASP A 242 32.41 -11.19 -12.26
N TRP A 243 31.73 -11.94 -11.39
CA TRP A 243 31.35 -11.52 -10.03
C TRP A 243 32.51 -10.88 -9.26
N ASP A 244 33.66 -11.57 -9.20
CA ASP A 244 34.84 -11.10 -8.47
C ASP A 244 35.41 -9.80 -9.05
N ILE A 245 35.35 -9.65 -10.38
CA ILE A 245 35.79 -8.44 -11.07
C ILE A 245 34.83 -7.28 -10.77
N ALA A 246 33.52 -7.53 -10.76
CA ALA A 246 32.51 -6.53 -10.44
C ALA A 246 32.65 -6.00 -9.01
N VAL A 247 32.81 -6.89 -8.03
CA VAL A 247 33.06 -6.53 -6.63
C VAL A 247 34.33 -5.70 -6.52
N LYS A 248 35.42 -6.12 -7.18
CA LYS A 248 36.70 -5.40 -7.17
C LYS A 248 36.55 -3.98 -7.74
N LEU A 249 35.83 -3.80 -8.85
CA LEU A 249 35.59 -2.48 -9.44
C LEU A 249 34.82 -1.53 -8.51
N VAL A 250 33.82 -2.06 -7.79
CA VAL A 250 33.13 -1.28 -6.76
C VAL A 250 34.08 -0.88 -5.63
N GLN A 251 34.90 -1.83 -5.16
CA GLN A 251 35.88 -1.54 -4.12
C GLN A 251 36.86 -0.45 -4.57
N GLU A 252 37.33 -0.51 -5.80
CA GLU A 252 38.19 0.52 -6.40
C GLU A 252 37.48 1.89 -6.43
N ARG A 253 36.22 1.96 -6.87
CA ARG A 253 35.43 3.21 -6.93
C ARG A 253 35.36 3.93 -5.59
N TYR A 254 35.11 3.20 -4.50
CA TYR A 254 34.99 3.78 -3.16
C TYR A 254 36.35 3.96 -2.47
N SER A 255 37.39 3.27 -2.94
CA SER A 255 38.73 3.33 -2.36
C SER A 255 39.65 4.41 -2.93
N TYR A 256 39.37 4.92 -4.14
CA TYR A 256 40.28 5.83 -4.87
C TYR A 256 39.63 7.16 -5.27
N SER A 257 40.44 8.21 -5.33
CA SER A 257 39.99 9.59 -5.52
C SER A 257 39.40 9.83 -6.90
N ARG A 258 38.48 10.80 -7.01
CA ARG A 258 38.02 11.36 -8.29
C ARG A 258 38.16 12.88 -8.28
N PRO A 259 38.70 13.50 -9.35
CA PRO A 259 38.67 14.94 -9.50
C PRO A 259 37.24 15.49 -9.39
N TYR A 260 37.09 16.61 -8.68
CA TYR A 260 35.81 17.28 -8.47
C TYR A 260 35.98 18.81 -8.52
N VAL A 261 34.88 19.50 -8.78
CA VAL A 261 34.79 20.96 -8.73
C VAL A 261 33.50 21.34 -8.02
N ILE A 262 33.57 22.23 -7.03
CA ILE A 262 32.39 22.82 -6.37
C ILE A 262 32.19 24.23 -6.91
N ASP A 263 30.97 24.57 -7.30
CA ASP A 263 30.61 25.96 -7.54
C ASP A 263 30.46 26.68 -6.19
N GLU A 264 31.48 27.47 -5.82
CA GLU A 264 31.51 28.17 -4.53
C GLU A 264 30.39 29.21 -4.33
N LYS A 265 29.61 29.59 -5.36
CA LYS A 265 28.43 30.43 -5.17
C LYS A 265 27.20 29.64 -4.73
N THR A 266 27.07 28.42 -5.22
CA THR A 266 25.89 27.57 -4.98
C THR A 266 26.19 26.42 -4.03
N HIS A 267 27.47 26.17 -3.74
CA HIS A 267 28.03 25.02 -3.03
C HIS A 267 27.64 23.68 -3.66
N MET A 268 27.27 23.68 -4.95
CA MET A 268 26.88 22.48 -5.67
C MET A 268 28.09 21.85 -6.35
N LEU A 269 28.14 20.52 -6.33
CA LEU A 269 29.07 19.76 -7.15
C LEU A 269 28.81 19.99 -8.63
N ASP A 270 29.84 20.41 -9.37
CA ASP A 270 29.77 20.54 -10.82
C ASP A 270 29.71 19.15 -11.45
N ARG A 271 28.52 18.85 -11.98
CA ARG A 271 28.20 17.59 -12.64
C ARG A 271 28.17 17.72 -14.16
N ARG A 272 29.03 18.55 -14.76
CA ARG A 272 29.04 18.72 -16.24
C ARG A 272 30.14 17.95 -16.96
N GLN A 273 31.21 17.53 -16.28
CA GLN A 273 32.38 16.90 -16.92
C GLN A 273 32.84 15.60 -16.23
N PRO A 274 33.49 14.68 -16.98
CA PRO A 274 33.88 13.36 -16.48
C PRO A 274 35.12 13.51 -15.64
N SER A 275 35.21 12.68 -14.62
CA SER A 275 36.46 12.51 -13.90
C SER A 275 36.83 11.03 -13.82
N ALA A 276 38.04 10.71 -14.28
CA ALA A 276 38.61 9.37 -14.18
C ALA A 276 39.02 9.10 -12.73
N THR A 277 38.96 7.83 -12.31
CA THR A 277 39.48 7.41 -11.00
C THR A 277 41.00 7.59 -10.95
N ASP A 278 41.48 8.35 -9.98
CA ASP A 278 42.89 8.50 -9.68
C ASP A 278 43.31 7.46 -8.64
N MET A 279 43.89 6.35 -9.12
CA MET A 279 44.34 5.24 -8.27
C MET A 279 45.56 5.60 -7.40
N THR A 280 46.20 6.75 -7.61
CA THR A 280 47.36 7.18 -6.82
C THR A 280 46.98 7.88 -5.53
N ARG A 281 45.70 8.27 -5.39
CA ARG A 281 45.18 9.00 -4.23
C ARG A 281 44.06 8.21 -3.53
N VAL A 282 44.06 8.28 -2.20
CA VAL A 282 42.99 7.69 -1.38
C VAL A 282 41.66 8.35 -1.72
N GLY A 283 40.63 7.54 -1.94
CA GLY A 283 39.27 7.96 -2.28
C GLY A 283 38.37 8.19 -1.09
N GLY A 284 37.14 8.61 -1.36
CA GLY A 284 36.21 9.14 -0.37
C GLY A 284 36.00 8.26 0.85
N LEU A 285 35.60 7.00 0.67
CA LEU A 285 35.27 6.11 1.79
C LEU A 285 36.47 5.91 2.73
N LYS A 286 37.61 5.52 2.15
CA LYS A 286 38.86 5.30 2.90
C LYS A 286 39.38 6.59 3.51
N LEU A 287 39.24 7.72 2.81
CA LEU A 287 39.66 9.03 3.30
C LEU A 287 38.84 9.43 4.52
N VAL A 288 37.52 9.25 4.49
CA VAL A 288 36.66 9.51 5.66
C VAL A 288 37.05 8.61 6.83
N GLN A 289 37.21 7.30 6.61
CA GLN A 289 37.63 6.36 7.67
C GLN A 289 39.00 6.74 8.28
N GLN A 290 39.98 7.10 7.45
CA GLN A 290 41.32 7.49 7.89
C GLN A 290 41.33 8.83 8.63
N ILE A 291 40.65 9.84 8.09
CA ILE A 291 40.65 11.20 8.66
C ILE A 291 39.77 11.28 9.90
N ILE A 292 38.62 10.61 9.94
CA ILE A 292 37.80 10.60 11.15
C ILE A 292 38.36 9.61 12.18
N GLY A 293 38.99 8.52 11.74
CA GLY A 293 39.55 7.49 12.63
C GLY A 293 38.49 6.55 13.18
N LYS A 294 37.38 6.40 12.45
CA LYS A 294 36.26 5.51 12.76
C LYS A 294 35.83 4.75 11.52
N ASP A 295 35.24 3.59 11.74
CA ASP A 295 34.53 2.93 10.67
C ASP A 295 33.24 3.69 10.32
N VAL A 296 32.74 3.51 9.11
CA VAL A 296 31.60 4.29 8.60
C VAL A 296 30.48 3.37 8.13
N SER A 297 29.25 3.76 8.43
CA SER A 297 28.03 3.13 7.93
C SER A 297 27.60 3.81 6.64
N MET A 298 27.08 3.10 5.64
CA MET A 298 26.60 3.75 4.40
C MET A 298 25.21 4.35 4.57
N MET A 299 24.92 5.44 3.86
CA MET A 299 23.53 5.86 3.72
C MET A 299 22.83 4.79 2.90
N THR A 300 21.92 4.13 3.58
CA THR A 300 21.04 3.07 3.13
C THR A 300 20.33 3.35 1.79
N SER A 301 20.29 4.61 1.40
CA SER A 301 19.82 5.16 0.14
C SER A 301 20.57 4.81 -1.13
N HIS A 302 21.90 4.83 -1.08
CA HIS A 302 22.72 4.95 -2.28
C HIS A 302 23.69 3.79 -2.46
N GLY A 303 24.00 3.06 -1.37
CA GLY A 303 25.00 1.99 -1.40
C GLY A 303 24.50 0.59 -1.76
N LEU A 304 23.24 0.46 -2.16
CA LEU A 304 22.56 -0.83 -2.26
C LEU A 304 21.70 -0.95 -3.53
N GLU A 305 22.05 -0.14 -4.53
CA GLU A 305 21.41 -0.14 -5.85
C GLU A 305 21.78 -1.41 -6.65
N SER A 306 22.82 -2.14 -6.21
CA SER A 306 23.18 -3.46 -6.74
C SER A 306 23.84 -4.37 -5.71
N ALA A 307 23.70 -5.68 -5.89
CA ALA A 307 24.25 -6.64 -4.95
C ALA A 307 25.80 -6.78 -4.96
N PRO A 308 26.56 -6.57 -6.07
CA PRO A 308 28.02 -6.41 -5.99
C PRO A 308 28.44 -5.23 -5.12
N GLU A 309 27.64 -4.17 -5.09
CA GLU A 309 27.93 -2.98 -4.29
C GLU A 309 27.71 -3.19 -2.80
N GLY A 310 26.57 -3.80 -2.44
CA GLY A 310 26.33 -4.24 -1.08
C GLY A 310 27.41 -5.22 -0.59
N TYR A 311 27.82 -6.18 -1.43
CA TYR A 311 28.87 -7.14 -1.11
C TYR A 311 30.25 -6.47 -0.96
N ALA A 312 30.64 -5.61 -1.90
CA ALA A 312 31.89 -4.85 -1.83
C ALA A 312 31.98 -4.01 -0.56
N PHE A 313 30.89 -3.33 -0.19
CA PHE A 313 30.86 -2.47 0.99
C PHE A 313 31.06 -3.25 2.30
N ARG A 314 30.49 -4.46 2.42
CA ARG A 314 30.74 -5.36 3.57
C ARG A 314 32.21 -5.72 3.76
N GLN A 315 32.97 -5.80 2.68
CA GLN A 315 34.40 -6.05 2.77
C GLN A 315 35.21 -4.79 3.13
N MET A 316 34.63 -3.60 2.95
CA MET A 316 35.27 -2.30 3.16
C MET A 316 34.88 -1.62 4.48
N SER A 317 33.81 -2.07 5.14
CA SER A 317 33.32 -1.57 6.42
C SER A 317 32.90 -2.73 7.32
N ARG A 318 33.17 -2.63 8.62
CA ARG A 318 32.77 -3.61 9.64
C ARG A 318 31.28 -3.52 9.98
N PHE A 319 30.56 -2.52 9.47
CA PHE A 319 29.10 -2.45 9.58
C PHE A 319 28.47 -3.50 8.65
N GLY A 320 28.31 -4.72 9.16
CA GLY A 320 27.59 -5.81 8.53
C GLY A 320 26.12 -5.82 8.94
N PHE A 321 25.23 -5.31 8.08
CA PHE A 321 23.88 -5.83 8.03
C PHE A 321 23.89 -6.98 7.01
N ASP A 322 23.58 -8.19 7.45
CA ASP A 322 23.93 -9.49 6.85
C ASP A 322 23.01 -10.01 5.72
N GLN A 323 22.09 -9.24 5.11
CA GLN A 323 21.33 -9.69 3.92
C GLN A 323 21.42 -8.76 2.72
N PRO A 324 21.92 -9.17 1.55
CA PRO A 324 22.01 -8.26 0.40
C PRO A 324 20.65 -7.62 0.10
N ALA A 325 20.66 -6.29 0.05
CA ALA A 325 19.46 -5.49 -0.09
C ALA A 325 18.67 -5.81 -1.37
N VAL A 326 17.37 -5.55 -1.32
CA VAL A 326 16.59 -5.36 -2.55
C VAL A 326 17.28 -4.26 -3.32
N PRO A 327 17.43 -4.43 -4.64
CA PRO A 327 18.27 -3.60 -5.51
C PRO A 327 17.84 -2.14 -5.57
N ILE A 328 16.76 -1.71 -4.89
CA ILE A 328 16.32 -0.31 -4.96
C ILE A 328 15.76 0.15 -3.62
N ALA A 329 16.33 1.24 -3.10
CA ALA A 329 15.73 2.04 -2.06
C ALA A 329 14.32 2.53 -2.45
N LEU A 330 13.32 2.39 -1.57
CA LEU A 330 11.94 2.88 -1.77
C LEU A 330 11.88 4.34 -2.27
N HIS A 331 12.83 5.17 -1.84
CA HIS A 331 13.01 6.55 -2.28
C HIS A 331 13.47 6.68 -3.75
N ALA A 332 14.36 5.80 -4.25
CA ALA A 332 14.77 5.78 -5.65
C ALA A 332 13.61 5.35 -6.56
N LEU A 333 12.78 4.37 -6.16
CA LEU A 333 11.54 4.02 -6.87
C LEU A 333 10.57 5.21 -6.96
N LYS A 334 10.50 6.06 -5.93
CA LYS A 334 9.69 7.28 -5.92
C LYS A 334 10.27 8.39 -6.80
N ILE A 335 11.60 8.56 -6.83
CA ILE A 335 12.28 9.49 -7.76
C ILE A 335 11.95 9.13 -9.22
N PHE A 336 11.94 7.84 -9.55
CA PHE A 336 11.58 7.35 -10.88
C PHE A 336 10.07 7.30 -11.17
N ARG A 337 9.22 7.80 -10.24
CA ARG A 337 7.74 7.86 -10.36
C ARG A 337 7.06 6.52 -10.59
N ILE A 338 7.55 5.44 -9.98
CA ILE A 338 6.98 4.08 -10.06
C ILE A 338 6.38 3.62 -8.72
N SER A 339 5.78 4.56 -7.98
CA SER A 339 5.22 4.36 -6.63
C SER A 339 4.30 3.14 -6.50
N GLU A 340 3.46 2.90 -7.52
CA GLU A 340 2.52 1.77 -7.54
C GLU A 340 3.19 0.39 -7.53
N VAL A 341 4.40 0.27 -8.09
CA VAL A 341 5.17 -0.99 -8.07
C VAL A 341 5.96 -1.11 -6.77
N ALA A 342 6.45 0.02 -6.25
CA ALA A 342 7.12 0.11 -4.96
C ALA A 342 6.20 -0.33 -3.81
N ASP A 343 4.94 0.10 -3.81
CA ASP A 343 3.97 -0.26 -2.78
C ASP A 343 3.59 -1.76 -2.84
N LYS A 344 3.60 -2.36 -4.04
CA LYS A 344 3.37 -3.80 -4.25
C LYS A 344 4.55 -4.65 -3.80
N VAL A 345 5.77 -4.20 -4.05
CA VAL A 345 7.00 -4.82 -3.50
C VAL A 345 6.93 -4.82 -1.97
N MET A 346 6.54 -3.70 -1.36
CA MET A 346 6.43 -3.56 0.09
C MET A 346 5.24 -4.31 0.70
N ALA A 347 4.26 -4.77 -0.08
CA ALA A 347 3.08 -5.50 0.39
C ALA A 347 3.35 -6.97 0.76
N ILE A 348 4.43 -7.55 0.26
CA ILE A 348 4.65 -9.01 0.25
C ILE A 348 5.09 -9.56 1.62
N ALA A 349 5.71 -8.76 2.49
CA ALA A 349 6.00 -9.15 3.87
C ALA A 349 4.73 -9.23 4.72
N GLY A 350 3.60 -8.72 4.22
CA GLY A 350 2.35 -8.57 4.94
C GLY A 350 1.91 -7.11 5.01
N GLU A 351 0.63 -6.90 5.31
CA GLU A 351 0.07 -5.55 5.39
C GLU A 351 0.58 -4.80 6.62
N ASN A 352 0.88 -5.52 7.71
CA ASN A 352 1.37 -4.99 8.99
C ASN A 352 2.67 -5.64 9.49
N GLU A 353 3.26 -6.59 8.76
CA GLU A 353 4.62 -7.04 9.06
C GLU A 353 5.60 -6.14 8.31
N SER A 354 6.33 -5.33 9.07
CA SER A 354 7.64 -4.90 8.60
C SER A 354 8.62 -5.77 9.30
N ILE A 355 9.06 -6.84 8.64
CA ILE A 355 10.48 -6.93 8.36
C ILE A 355 10.62 -7.72 7.05
N PHE A 356 10.71 -7.01 5.95
CA PHE A 356 11.83 -7.35 5.08
C PHE A 356 13.00 -6.52 5.60
N TRP A 357 14.21 -7.05 5.41
CA TRP A 357 15.49 -6.35 5.52
C TRP A 357 16.17 -6.40 6.89
N TYR A 358 17.07 -7.37 7.05
CA TYR A 358 18.37 -7.07 7.64
C TYR A 358 19.33 -6.57 6.55
N MET A 359 19.01 -5.42 5.92
CA MET A 359 19.99 -4.48 5.35
C MET A 359 19.34 -3.13 5.07
N GLY A 360 20.02 -2.08 5.52
CA GLY A 360 20.40 -1.09 4.53
C GLY A 360 19.32 -0.14 4.01
N ARG A 361 18.18 0.02 4.71
CA ARG A 361 17.36 1.22 4.97
C ARG A 361 16.48 0.89 6.15
N LEU A 362 16.69 1.61 7.24
CA LEU A 362 16.00 1.42 8.49
C LEU A 362 14.62 2.08 8.42
N ASN A 363 13.74 1.55 7.58
CA ASN A 363 12.35 1.99 7.46
C ASN A 363 11.42 0.83 7.77
N SER A 364 10.60 0.98 8.82
CA SER A 364 9.44 0.11 8.99
C SER A 364 8.27 0.61 8.15
N LYS A 365 7.55 -0.29 7.49
CA LYS A 365 6.26 0.00 6.86
C LYS A 365 5.26 0.49 7.93
N GLY A 366 4.74 1.70 7.75
CA GLY A 366 3.85 2.39 8.70
C GLY A 366 3.57 3.84 8.32
N ASP A 367 4.36 4.40 7.40
CA ASP A 367 4.04 5.65 6.75
C ASP A 367 4.52 5.68 5.30
N GLU A 368 3.83 6.46 4.46
CA GLU A 368 4.22 6.68 3.06
C GLU A 368 5.58 7.40 2.91
N THR A 369 6.32 7.65 4.00
CA THR A 369 7.55 8.44 4.01
C THR A 369 8.75 7.83 4.73
N GLY A 370 8.63 6.99 5.76
CA GLY A 370 9.70 6.45 6.63
C GLY A 370 10.53 7.50 7.38
N GLU A 371 10.50 8.72 6.87
CA GLU A 371 11.37 9.84 7.12
C GLU A 371 10.51 11.00 7.62
N THR A 372 10.89 11.54 8.75
CA THR A 372 10.31 12.78 9.30
C THR A 372 11.39 13.83 9.46
N GLY A 373 11.00 15.09 9.32
CA GLY A 373 11.85 16.20 9.70
C GLY A 373 11.90 16.38 11.22
N HIS A 374 12.93 17.09 11.69
CA HIS A 374 13.11 17.46 13.09
C HIS A 374 12.05 18.42 13.68
N LYS A 375 10.98 18.74 12.94
CA LYS A 375 9.95 19.68 13.37
C LYS A 375 8.93 19.00 14.28
N LEU A 376 8.69 19.59 15.44
CA LEU A 376 7.90 18.98 16.51
C LEU A 376 6.47 18.63 16.08
N MET A 377 5.73 19.58 15.51
CA MET A 377 4.31 19.38 15.20
C MET A 377 4.10 18.29 14.13
N PRO A 378 4.83 18.29 13.00
CA PRO A 378 4.79 17.18 12.05
C PRO A 378 5.17 15.83 12.67
N LEU A 379 6.26 15.78 13.46
CA LEU A 379 6.70 14.55 14.12
C LEU A 379 5.64 14.02 15.08
N ARG A 380 5.09 14.87 15.94
CA ARG A 380 4.11 14.49 16.95
C ARG A 380 2.86 13.90 16.31
N ARG A 381 2.32 14.58 15.29
CA ARG A 381 1.20 14.08 14.49
C ARG A 381 1.53 12.71 13.88
N LYS A 382 2.74 12.56 13.35
CA LYS A 382 3.22 11.30 12.77
C LYS A 382 3.21 10.16 13.78
N LEU A 383 3.73 10.39 14.99
CA LEU A 383 3.77 9.41 16.06
C LEU A 383 2.38 9.07 16.62
N GLU A 384 1.43 10.01 16.57
CA GLU A 384 0.04 9.81 16.97
C GLU A 384 -0.77 8.99 15.95
N GLU A 385 -0.51 9.16 14.65
CA GLU A 385 -1.14 8.43 13.55
C GLU A 385 -0.46 7.07 13.25
N LEU A 386 0.70 6.81 13.85
CA LEU A 386 1.50 5.61 13.58
C LEU A 386 0.80 4.34 14.10
N ASP A 387 0.55 3.38 13.21
CA ASP A 387 0.14 2.04 13.63
C ASP A 387 1.25 1.41 14.48
N ARG A 388 0.92 0.99 15.70
CA ARG A 388 1.86 0.39 16.67
C ARG A 388 1.41 -1.00 17.12
N SER A 389 0.73 -1.71 16.22
CA SER A 389 0.44 -3.15 16.34
C SER A 389 1.71 -4.02 16.32
N LYS A 390 2.81 -3.51 15.74
CA LYS A 390 4.14 -4.13 15.72
C LYS A 390 5.23 -3.07 15.97
N PRO A 391 6.48 -3.47 16.29
CA PRO A 391 7.58 -2.52 16.45
C PRO A 391 7.78 -1.65 15.20
N ARG A 392 8.23 -0.41 15.41
CA ARG A 392 8.43 0.57 14.33
C ARG A 392 9.84 1.14 14.36
N LEU A 393 10.35 1.52 13.20
CA LEU A 393 11.63 2.18 13.02
C LEU A 393 11.43 3.40 12.12
N LEU A 394 11.76 4.58 12.65
CA LEU A 394 11.51 5.88 12.06
C LEU A 394 12.84 6.58 11.77
N LEU A 395 13.09 6.92 10.50
CA LEU A 395 14.22 7.76 10.12
C LEU A 395 13.88 9.23 10.41
N MET A 396 14.79 9.95 11.05
CA MET A 396 14.58 11.34 11.42
C MET A 396 15.69 12.23 10.86
N GLY A 397 15.34 13.02 9.84
CA GLY A 397 16.24 13.91 9.15
C GLY A 397 16.42 15.25 9.86
N PHE A 398 17.67 15.61 10.14
CA PHE A 398 18.09 16.90 10.66
C PHE A 398 18.79 17.70 9.54
N SER A 399 17.99 18.49 8.83
CA SER A 399 18.42 19.41 7.78
C SER A 399 17.81 20.79 8.08
N LYS A 400 18.57 21.87 7.85
CA LYS A 400 18.14 23.25 8.17
C LYS A 400 17.60 23.39 9.59
N VAL A 401 18.34 22.86 10.56
CA VAL A 401 17.91 22.82 11.97
C VAL A 401 17.89 24.23 12.56
N GLU A 402 16.74 24.64 13.07
CA GLU A 402 16.62 25.79 13.97
C GLU A 402 16.76 25.29 15.41
N ASP A 403 17.76 25.78 16.16
CA ASP A 403 18.13 25.27 17.49
C ASP A 403 16.95 25.18 18.47
N ASP A 404 16.07 26.18 18.48
CA ASP A 404 14.88 26.22 19.34
C ASP A 404 13.80 25.21 18.90
N GLU A 405 13.50 25.11 17.60
CA GLU A 405 12.53 24.13 17.08
C GLU A 405 13.04 22.70 17.28
N GLY A 406 14.31 22.44 16.93
CA GLY A 406 14.95 21.14 17.12
C GLY A 406 15.05 20.74 18.59
N GLY A 407 15.41 21.67 19.48
CA GLY A 407 15.52 21.43 20.91
C GLY A 407 14.18 21.00 21.53
N ARG A 408 13.08 21.67 21.16
CA ARG A 408 11.73 21.28 21.60
C ARG A 408 11.35 19.89 21.12
N THR A 409 11.72 19.52 19.90
CA THR A 409 11.46 18.19 19.36
C THR A 409 12.21 17.11 20.15
N VAL A 410 13.49 17.33 20.45
CA VAL A 410 14.28 16.40 21.25
C VAL A 410 13.75 16.29 22.67
N ASP A 411 13.36 17.41 23.28
CA ASP A 411 12.73 17.44 24.59
C ASP A 411 11.44 16.64 24.63
N PHE A 412 10.56 16.79 23.64
CA PHE A 412 9.35 15.99 23.51
C PHE A 412 9.68 14.49 23.43
N ILE A 413 10.66 14.09 22.59
CA ILE A 413 11.02 12.69 22.44
C ILE A 413 11.56 12.11 23.77
N ASN A 414 12.50 12.81 24.40
CA ASN A 414 13.21 12.33 25.59
C ASN A 414 12.36 12.37 26.86
N LYS A 415 11.56 13.43 27.03
CA LYS A 415 10.84 13.70 28.28
C LYS A 415 9.40 13.23 28.25
N GLU A 416 8.80 13.08 27.06
CA GLU A 416 7.39 12.69 26.93
C GLU A 416 7.23 11.36 26.18
N PHE A 417 7.71 11.27 24.94
CA PHE A 417 7.40 10.12 24.08
C PHE A 417 8.04 8.82 24.55
N ILE A 418 9.37 8.77 24.72
CA ILE A 418 10.07 7.54 25.14
C ILE A 418 9.59 7.08 26.53
N PRO A 419 9.50 7.95 27.57
CA PRO A 419 8.99 7.54 28.88
C PRO A 419 7.55 7.00 28.84
N SER A 420 6.71 7.52 27.94
CA SER A 420 5.32 7.06 27.79
C SER A 420 5.18 5.78 26.97
N ASN A 421 6.26 5.28 26.35
CA ASN A 421 6.22 4.19 25.38
C ASN A 421 7.36 3.18 25.62
N PRO A 422 7.21 2.28 26.61
CA PRO A 422 8.25 1.33 26.99
C PRO A 422 8.83 0.54 25.81
N GLY A 423 10.15 0.40 25.77
CA GLY A 423 10.90 -0.25 24.68
C GLY A 423 11.21 0.65 23.48
N SER A 424 10.58 1.83 23.37
CA SER A 424 10.95 2.84 22.37
C SER A 424 12.30 3.46 22.72
N ALA A 425 13.13 3.75 21.72
CA ALA A 425 14.47 4.29 21.95
C ALA A 425 14.99 5.09 20.76
N TRP A 426 15.95 5.97 21.02
CA TRP A 426 16.88 6.39 19.99
C TRP A 426 17.78 5.23 19.60
N VAL A 427 18.03 5.08 18.30
CA VAL A 427 18.91 4.06 17.75
C VAL A 427 19.84 4.66 16.70
N SER A 428 20.95 3.98 16.46
CA SER A 428 21.91 4.24 15.40
C SER A 428 22.16 2.95 14.61
N GLY A 429 22.90 3.01 13.50
CA GLY A 429 23.35 1.80 12.81
C GLY A 429 24.14 0.85 13.72
N GLU A 430 24.80 1.37 14.76
CA GLU A 430 25.62 0.60 15.72
C GLU A 430 24.77 -0.09 16.77
N THR A 431 23.74 0.59 17.27
CA THR A 431 22.95 0.15 18.43
C THR A 431 21.69 -0.60 18.02
N LEU A 432 21.24 -0.49 16.78
CA LEU A 432 20.04 -1.19 16.31
C LEU A 432 20.13 -2.72 16.48
N PRO A 433 21.24 -3.42 16.14
CA PRO A 433 21.36 -4.87 16.34
C PRO A 433 21.23 -5.33 17.79
N ASP A 434 21.33 -4.42 18.77
CA ASP A 434 21.13 -4.76 20.17
C ASP A 434 19.67 -5.12 20.48
N PHE A 435 18.71 -4.63 19.69
CA PHE A 435 17.28 -4.78 19.92
C PHE A 435 16.64 -5.99 19.22
N PHE A 436 17.29 -6.55 18.19
CA PHE A 436 16.72 -7.61 17.34
C PHE A 436 17.50 -8.93 17.47
N GLU A 437 16.79 -10.05 17.44
CA GLU A 437 17.39 -11.38 17.35
C GLU A 437 18.36 -11.41 16.17
N PRO A 438 19.53 -12.06 16.34
CA PRO A 438 20.46 -12.21 15.22
C PRO A 438 19.75 -12.98 14.11
N GLU A 439 20.07 -12.62 12.86
CA GLU A 439 19.51 -13.24 11.67
C GLU A 439 19.74 -14.77 11.66
N LYS A 440 20.81 -15.22 12.31
CA LYS A 440 21.39 -16.58 12.22
C LYS A 440 21.79 -17.07 13.62
N GLY A 441 21.83 -18.40 13.80
CA GLY A 441 21.99 -19.05 15.12
C GLY A 441 20.67 -19.53 15.74
N HIS A 442 19.65 -19.77 14.90
CA HIS A 442 18.40 -20.40 15.31
C HIS A 442 18.41 -21.88 14.95
N HIS A 443 17.82 -22.69 15.85
CA HIS A 443 17.75 -24.14 15.75
C HIS A 443 16.28 -24.53 15.56
N PRO A 444 15.75 -24.57 14.32
CA PRO A 444 14.40 -25.08 14.09
C PRO A 444 14.31 -26.54 14.53
N THR A 445 13.23 -26.85 15.23
CA THR A 445 12.92 -28.19 15.71
C THR A 445 12.46 -29.07 14.56
N ARG A 446 12.44 -30.38 14.79
CA ARG A 446 11.85 -31.34 13.88
C ARG A 446 10.39 -31.00 13.55
N ALA A 447 9.61 -30.52 14.52
CA ALA A 447 8.23 -30.12 14.32
C ALA A 447 8.12 -28.93 13.36
N ASP A 448 9.02 -27.95 13.50
CA ASP A 448 9.05 -26.77 12.62
C ASP A 448 9.35 -27.18 11.17
N ILE A 449 10.38 -28.01 10.96
CA ILE A 449 10.77 -28.49 9.62
C ILE A 449 9.68 -29.34 8.98
N VAL A 450 8.97 -30.18 9.76
CA VAL A 450 7.83 -30.96 9.27
C VAL A 450 6.66 -30.05 8.88
N GLN A 451 6.35 -29.03 9.69
CA GLN A 451 5.29 -28.06 9.35
C GLN A 451 5.63 -27.29 8.07
N ILE A 452 6.89 -26.87 7.93
CA ILE A 452 7.41 -26.22 6.73
C ILE A 452 7.28 -27.13 5.50
N ALA A 453 7.67 -28.39 5.63
CA ALA A 453 7.55 -29.38 4.56
C ALA A 453 6.08 -29.57 4.14
N ASP A 454 5.17 -29.75 5.10
CA ASP A 454 3.73 -29.91 4.83
C ASP A 454 3.15 -28.67 4.13
N SER A 455 3.55 -27.46 4.54
CA SER A 455 3.15 -26.22 3.87
C SER A 455 3.63 -26.13 2.42
N LEU A 456 4.81 -26.69 2.10
CA LEU A 456 5.35 -26.72 0.74
C LEU A 456 4.68 -27.81 -0.12
N VAL A 457 4.32 -28.95 0.48
CA VAL A 457 3.69 -30.09 -0.22
C VAL A 457 2.20 -29.87 -0.48
N SER A 458 1.48 -29.31 0.50
CA SER A 458 0.04 -29.07 0.42
C SER A 458 -0.34 -27.94 -0.56
N GLY A 459 0.57 -27.01 -0.82
CA GLY A 459 0.42 -26.00 -1.85
C GLY A 459 0.85 -26.51 -3.22
N SER A 460 -0.06 -26.69 -4.17
CA SER A 460 0.32 -26.96 -5.56
C SER A 460 0.93 -25.70 -6.18
N ARG A 461 2.27 -25.62 -6.24
CA ARG A 461 3.00 -24.43 -6.73
C ARG A 461 4.09 -24.81 -7.73
N SER A 462 4.11 -24.14 -8.87
CA SER A 462 5.17 -24.24 -9.89
C SER A 462 6.41 -23.40 -9.56
N ARG A 463 6.55 -22.93 -8.31
CA ARG A 463 7.66 -22.13 -7.77
C ARG A 463 7.56 -21.95 -6.24
N PRO A 464 8.67 -21.66 -5.52
CA PRO A 464 8.65 -21.40 -4.08
C PRO A 464 7.70 -20.27 -3.66
N PRO A 465 7.15 -20.29 -2.42
CA PRO A 465 6.42 -19.17 -1.83
C PRO A 465 7.35 -17.97 -1.57
N ASP A 466 6.76 -16.77 -1.40
CA ASP A 466 7.56 -15.57 -1.04
C ASP A 466 8.19 -15.69 0.36
N MET A 467 7.47 -16.30 1.32
CA MET A 467 7.89 -16.50 2.73
C MET A 467 7.21 -17.75 3.30
N ILE A 468 7.78 -18.36 4.36
CA ILE A 468 7.21 -19.53 5.04
C ILE A 468 7.22 -19.31 6.55
N SER A 469 6.12 -19.61 7.23
CA SER A 469 6.01 -19.49 8.69
C SER A 469 5.83 -20.84 9.35
N SER A 470 6.39 -20.99 10.55
CA SER A 470 6.13 -22.09 11.47
C SER A 470 6.01 -21.52 12.88
N GLY A 471 4.89 -21.81 13.56
CA GLY A 471 4.51 -21.13 14.79
C GLY A 471 4.41 -19.60 14.62
N ASP A 472 5.07 -18.86 15.51
CA ASP A 472 5.17 -17.39 15.49
C ASP A 472 6.38 -16.87 14.70
N ARG A 473 7.13 -17.79 14.07
CA ARG A 473 8.39 -17.49 13.40
C ARG A 473 8.26 -17.58 11.89
N VAL A 474 8.94 -16.65 11.22
CA VAL A 474 8.99 -16.57 9.76
C VAL A 474 10.40 -16.93 9.30
N PHE A 475 10.49 -17.84 8.34
CA PHE A 475 11.71 -18.39 7.78
C PHE A 475 11.94 -17.87 6.36
N SER A 476 13.20 -17.59 6.03
CA SER A 476 13.61 -17.34 4.64
C SER A 476 13.56 -18.62 3.82
N ILE A 477 13.55 -18.53 2.49
CA ILE A 477 13.63 -19.73 1.63
C ILE A 477 14.99 -20.42 1.83
N CYS A 478 16.06 -19.68 2.11
CA CYS A 478 17.37 -20.21 2.49
C CYS A 478 17.31 -21.00 3.80
N ASP A 479 16.65 -20.47 4.83
CA ASP A 479 16.48 -21.17 6.11
C ASP A 479 15.75 -22.50 5.91
N VAL A 480 14.69 -22.47 5.09
CA VAL A 480 13.91 -23.67 4.76
C VAL A 480 14.72 -24.66 3.94
N PHE A 481 15.44 -24.20 2.92
CA PHE A 481 16.29 -25.04 2.09
C PHE A 481 17.36 -25.73 2.94
N GLU A 482 18.06 -24.99 3.78
CA GLU A 482 19.09 -25.52 4.66
C GLU A 482 18.51 -26.46 5.71
N GLY A 483 17.41 -26.10 6.36
CA GLY A 483 16.78 -26.92 7.39
C GLY A 483 16.33 -28.28 6.85
N LEU A 484 15.68 -28.28 5.68
CA LEU A 484 15.31 -29.52 4.98
C LEU A 484 16.54 -30.33 4.55
N ALA A 485 17.56 -29.67 3.99
CA ALA A 485 18.77 -30.33 3.52
C ALA A 485 19.57 -30.94 4.67
N ARG A 486 19.73 -30.26 5.80
CA ARG A 486 20.43 -30.78 6.99
C ARG A 486 19.68 -31.95 7.61
N MET A 487 18.36 -31.85 7.76
CA MET A 487 17.53 -32.97 8.25
C MET A 487 17.70 -34.22 7.38
N LEU A 488 17.65 -34.07 6.06
CA LEU A 488 17.81 -35.18 5.12
C LEU A 488 19.25 -35.68 5.02
N ALA A 489 20.25 -34.81 5.17
CA ALA A 489 21.65 -35.19 5.23
C ALA A 489 21.92 -36.08 6.45
N THR A 490 21.44 -35.69 7.64
CA THR A 490 21.52 -36.52 8.85
C THR A 490 20.82 -37.86 8.66
N TYR A 491 19.65 -37.87 8.02
CA TYR A 491 18.93 -39.11 7.71
C TYR A 491 19.71 -40.01 6.73
N SER A 492 20.33 -39.45 5.69
CA SER A 492 21.17 -40.22 4.73
C SER A 492 22.32 -40.95 5.43
N GLU A 493 22.94 -40.31 6.42
CA GLU A 493 24.10 -40.83 7.14
C GLU A 493 23.73 -41.78 8.29
N THR A 494 22.64 -41.50 9.01
CA THR A 494 22.31 -42.19 10.28
C THR A 494 21.02 -43.00 10.25
N ALA A 495 20.22 -42.88 9.20
CA ALA A 495 18.84 -43.38 9.12
C ALA A 495 17.90 -42.84 10.22
N ASN A 496 18.31 -41.79 10.95
CA ASN A 496 17.51 -41.12 11.98
C ASN A 496 17.22 -39.67 11.58
N ILE A 497 16.07 -39.16 12.04
CA ILE A 497 15.69 -37.76 11.86
C ILE A 497 16.15 -36.99 13.12
N PRO A 498 16.94 -35.93 12.99
CA PRO A 498 17.36 -35.13 14.14
C PRO A 498 16.18 -34.37 14.77
N GLU A 499 16.24 -34.14 16.08
CA GLU A 499 15.20 -33.38 16.82
C GLU A 499 15.31 -31.86 16.59
N GLU A 500 16.48 -31.37 16.23
CA GLU A 500 16.74 -29.98 15.85
C GLU A 500 17.85 -29.92 14.79
N VAL A 501 17.85 -28.86 13.98
CA VAL A 501 18.93 -28.60 13.01
C VAL A 501 19.51 -27.22 13.22
N GLU A 502 20.82 -27.09 13.17
CA GLU A 502 21.50 -25.79 13.28
C GLU A 502 21.59 -25.13 11.90
N LEU A 503 21.04 -23.92 11.76
CA LEU A 503 21.10 -23.14 10.52
C LEU A 503 22.32 -22.23 10.49
N HIS A 504 22.92 -22.09 9.31
CA HIS A 504 24.14 -21.31 9.09
C HIS A 504 23.92 -20.14 8.13
N SER A 505 24.98 -19.37 7.91
CA SER A 505 24.99 -18.28 6.94
C SER A 505 25.03 -18.79 5.52
N ILE A 506 23.87 -18.94 4.87
CA ILE A 506 23.79 -19.18 3.43
C ILE A 506 22.96 -18.11 2.69
N TYR A 507 23.33 -17.86 1.44
CA TYR A 507 22.68 -16.90 0.55
C TYR A 507 21.92 -17.61 -0.57
N GLY A 508 20.94 -16.92 -1.13
CA GLY A 508 20.15 -17.41 -2.24
C GLY A 508 20.98 -17.75 -3.50
N PRO A 509 20.41 -18.51 -4.44
CA PRO A 509 21.15 -19.04 -5.57
C PRO A 509 21.55 -17.96 -6.59
N VAL A 510 22.70 -18.14 -7.24
CA VAL A 510 23.16 -17.29 -8.36
C VAL A 510 22.85 -18.00 -9.68
N LEU A 511 21.98 -17.40 -10.50
CA LEU A 511 21.40 -18.05 -11.68
C LEU A 511 21.25 -17.12 -12.89
N GLU A 512 21.34 -17.69 -14.09
CA GLU A 512 21.10 -17.01 -15.37
C GLU A 512 19.62 -16.82 -15.68
N ASN A 513 18.79 -17.82 -15.34
CA ASN A 513 17.35 -17.81 -15.49
C ASN A 513 16.70 -18.67 -14.40
N ASP A 514 15.38 -18.63 -14.33
CA ASP A 514 14.61 -19.32 -13.31
C ASP A 514 13.82 -20.50 -13.84
N GLN A 515 14.17 -21.00 -15.02
CA GLN A 515 13.41 -22.05 -15.69
C GLN A 515 13.58 -23.41 -14.98
N ALA A 516 12.56 -24.23 -15.11
CA ALA A 516 12.58 -25.63 -14.70
C ALA A 516 13.73 -26.38 -15.40
N CYS A 517 14.43 -27.27 -14.68
CA CYS A 517 15.31 -28.25 -15.33
C CYS A 517 14.51 -29.46 -15.81
N LEU A 518 13.39 -29.77 -15.15
CA LEU A 518 12.47 -30.83 -15.56
C LEU A 518 11.52 -30.34 -16.66
N SER A 519 11.28 -31.17 -17.67
CA SER A 519 10.28 -30.91 -18.72
C SER A 519 8.90 -31.51 -18.40
N CYS A 520 8.84 -32.45 -17.47
CA CYS A 520 7.64 -33.16 -17.03
C CYS A 520 7.86 -33.70 -15.60
N PRO A 521 6.79 -34.10 -14.88
CA PRO A 521 6.93 -34.71 -13.57
C PRO A 521 7.91 -35.88 -13.56
N ALA A 522 8.85 -35.85 -12.62
CA ALA A 522 9.89 -36.86 -12.46
C ALA A 522 9.73 -37.60 -11.14
N SER A 523 9.85 -38.92 -11.17
CA SER A 523 9.88 -39.76 -9.97
C SER A 523 11.31 -40.05 -9.56
N MET A 524 11.62 -39.95 -8.27
CA MET A 524 12.92 -40.25 -7.69
C MET A 524 12.75 -40.90 -6.31
N SER A 525 13.77 -41.62 -5.86
CA SER A 525 13.71 -42.24 -4.53
C SER A 525 14.03 -41.20 -3.44
N LEU A 526 13.40 -41.38 -2.28
CA LEU A 526 13.71 -40.66 -1.04
C LEU A 526 15.19 -40.72 -0.72
N ARG A 527 15.80 -41.89 -0.92
CA ARG A 527 17.24 -42.09 -0.72
C ARG A 527 18.09 -41.19 -1.61
N ASN A 528 17.76 -41.07 -2.90
CA ASN A 528 18.51 -40.21 -3.82
C ASN A 528 18.42 -38.73 -3.42
N VAL A 529 17.25 -38.28 -2.95
CA VAL A 529 17.08 -36.91 -2.45
C VAL A 529 17.93 -36.69 -1.19
N ALA A 530 17.90 -37.61 -0.24
CA ALA A 530 18.67 -37.52 1.00
C ALA A 530 20.19 -37.54 0.77
N ASP A 531 20.67 -38.41 -0.11
CA ASP A 531 22.10 -38.49 -0.47
C ASP A 531 22.56 -37.20 -1.19
N ALA A 532 21.71 -36.62 -2.05
CA ALA A 532 21.99 -35.32 -2.67
C ALA A 532 22.04 -34.19 -1.64
N SER A 533 21.14 -34.17 -0.64
CA SER A 533 21.17 -33.22 0.47
C SER A 533 22.48 -33.31 1.25
N ALA A 534 22.97 -34.52 1.54
CA ALA A 534 24.25 -34.72 2.21
C ALA A 534 25.45 -34.17 1.41
N VAL A 535 25.44 -34.32 0.08
CA VAL A 535 26.46 -33.72 -0.80
C VAL A 535 26.41 -32.19 -0.76
N VAL A 536 25.21 -31.61 -0.80
CA VAL A 536 25.03 -30.15 -0.72
C VAL A 536 25.56 -29.60 0.60
N ILE A 537 25.19 -30.22 1.73
CA ILE A 537 25.62 -29.76 3.05
C ILE A 537 27.14 -29.87 3.23
N ARG A 538 27.77 -30.99 2.82
CA ARG A 538 29.24 -31.09 2.86
C ARG A 538 29.94 -30.00 2.06
N LYS A 539 29.37 -29.59 0.92
CA LYS A 539 29.92 -28.50 0.11
C LYS A 539 29.75 -27.13 0.78
N ILE A 540 28.60 -26.89 1.40
CA ILE A 540 28.33 -25.67 2.18
C ILE A 540 29.31 -25.57 3.35
N ASP A 541 29.43 -26.65 4.15
CA ASP A 541 30.24 -26.67 5.38
C ASP A 541 31.76 -26.64 5.10
N SER A 542 32.20 -27.06 3.91
CA SER A 542 33.62 -26.99 3.50
C SER A 542 34.02 -25.67 2.83
N SER A 543 33.07 -24.74 2.64
CA SER A 543 33.36 -23.41 2.09
C SER A 543 34.22 -22.59 3.06
N ARG A 544 35.31 -22.00 2.56
CA ARG A 544 36.16 -21.07 3.34
C ARG A 544 35.63 -19.62 3.35
N GLY A 545 34.48 -19.35 2.71
CA GLY A 545 33.83 -18.04 2.62
C GLY A 545 32.31 -18.15 2.66
N GLU A 546 31.59 -17.08 2.31
CA GLU A 546 30.12 -17.07 2.25
C GLU A 546 29.59 -18.22 1.37
N ALA A 547 28.58 -18.95 1.85
CA ALA A 547 27.99 -20.09 1.16
C ALA A 547 26.70 -19.70 0.44
N PHE A 548 26.44 -20.32 -0.72
CA PHE A 548 25.27 -20.04 -1.55
C PHE A 548 24.48 -21.32 -1.81
N VAL A 549 23.15 -21.20 -1.91
CA VAL A 549 22.29 -22.27 -2.38
C VAL A 549 22.74 -22.69 -3.80
N PRO A 550 23.07 -23.98 -4.02
CA PRO A 550 23.53 -24.43 -5.33
C PRO A 550 22.46 -24.24 -6.39
N ALA A 551 22.85 -23.66 -7.52
CA ALA A 551 21.97 -23.42 -8.66
C ALA A 551 21.28 -24.69 -9.19
N ARG A 552 22.08 -25.77 -9.29
CA ARG A 552 21.71 -27.07 -9.83
C ARG A 552 22.24 -28.17 -8.92
N ILE A 553 21.44 -29.20 -8.69
CA ILE A 553 21.75 -30.32 -7.82
C ILE A 553 21.53 -31.61 -8.60
N GLN A 554 22.53 -32.50 -8.58
CA GLN A 554 22.41 -33.86 -9.11
C GLN A 554 21.67 -34.73 -8.09
N VAL A 555 20.55 -35.34 -8.50
CA VAL A 555 19.72 -36.23 -7.68
C VAL A 555 19.50 -37.53 -8.46
N GLY A 556 20.25 -38.58 -8.10
CA GLY A 556 20.28 -39.81 -8.89
C GLY A 556 20.77 -39.57 -10.32
N ASP A 557 19.97 -39.97 -11.32
CA ASP A 557 20.23 -39.75 -12.75
C ASP A 557 19.73 -38.38 -13.27
N ARG A 558 19.14 -37.54 -12.42
CA ARG A 558 18.52 -36.26 -12.81
C ARG A 558 19.29 -35.06 -12.26
N ILE A 559 19.20 -33.95 -12.99
CA ILE A 559 19.64 -32.63 -12.52
C ILE A 559 18.38 -31.82 -12.22
N LEU A 560 18.27 -31.31 -11.00
CA LEU A 560 17.22 -30.40 -10.58
C LEU A 560 17.78 -28.99 -10.41
N ASN A 561 16.97 -27.97 -10.68
CA ASN A 561 17.27 -26.64 -10.15
C ASN A 561 16.99 -26.60 -8.63
N CYS A 562 17.47 -25.56 -7.94
CA CYS A 562 17.26 -25.43 -6.49
C CYS A 562 15.79 -25.35 -6.06
N GLY A 563 14.88 -24.82 -6.88
CA GLY A 563 13.43 -24.77 -6.59
C GLY A 563 12.78 -26.16 -6.66
N GLU A 564 13.10 -26.93 -7.71
CA GLU A 564 12.68 -28.33 -7.86
C GLU A 564 13.25 -29.19 -6.73
N PHE A 565 14.52 -28.97 -6.37
CA PHE A 565 15.16 -29.69 -5.26
C PHE A 565 14.55 -29.34 -3.91
N LEU A 566 14.16 -28.07 -3.68
CA LEU A 566 13.42 -27.65 -2.49
C LEU A 566 12.11 -28.46 -2.33
N PHE A 567 11.32 -28.58 -3.40
CA PHE A 567 10.10 -29.38 -3.39
C PHE A 567 10.37 -30.88 -3.23
N ALA A 568 11.46 -31.40 -3.83
CA ALA A 568 11.89 -32.78 -3.64
C ALA A 568 12.19 -33.07 -2.16
N MET A 569 12.93 -32.18 -1.49
CA MET A 569 13.26 -32.30 -0.08
C MET A 569 12.03 -32.20 0.83
N ALA A 570 11.12 -31.25 0.57
CA ALA A 570 9.88 -31.13 1.33
C ALA A 570 9.03 -32.41 1.25
N ARG A 571 8.88 -32.98 0.04
CA ARG A 571 8.17 -34.26 -0.14
C ARG A 571 8.89 -35.43 0.52
N ALA A 572 10.23 -35.44 0.53
CA ALA A 572 11.00 -36.46 1.24
C ALA A 572 10.72 -36.42 2.76
N VAL A 573 10.76 -35.22 3.36
CA VAL A 573 10.47 -35.02 4.78
C VAL A 573 9.02 -35.40 5.11
N ASP A 574 8.05 -35.04 4.27
CA ASP A 574 6.66 -35.43 4.46
C ASP A 574 6.46 -36.96 4.45
N ARG A 575 7.09 -37.67 3.50
CA ARG A 575 7.07 -39.14 3.44
C ARG A 575 7.71 -39.78 4.67
N LEU A 576 8.86 -39.27 5.11
CA LEU A 576 9.52 -39.71 6.34
C LEU A 576 8.63 -39.54 7.57
N ASN A 577 7.94 -38.40 7.67
CA ASN A 577 7.04 -38.13 8.78
C ASN A 577 5.81 -39.04 8.79
N ARG A 578 5.21 -39.29 7.61
CA ARG A 578 4.02 -40.13 7.46
C ARG A 578 4.33 -41.64 7.42
N LYS A 579 5.60 -42.02 7.31
CA LYS A 579 6.07 -43.40 7.06
C LYS A 579 5.45 -44.00 5.80
N GLU A 580 5.37 -43.19 4.75
CA GLU A 580 4.82 -43.56 3.44
C GLU A 580 5.95 -43.78 2.43
N GLY A 581 5.72 -44.68 1.46
CA GLY A 581 6.76 -45.29 0.62
C GLY A 581 7.78 -44.37 -0.07
N ASP A 582 8.83 -45.00 -0.60
CA ASP A 582 10.09 -44.33 -0.98
C ASP A 582 10.05 -43.47 -2.25
N ILE A 583 8.93 -43.40 -2.97
CA ILE A 583 8.86 -42.70 -4.26
C ILE A 583 8.33 -41.28 -4.06
N ILE A 584 9.12 -40.32 -4.54
CA ILE A 584 8.80 -38.89 -4.56
C ILE A 584 8.61 -38.46 -6.01
N THR A 585 7.48 -37.84 -6.30
CA THR A 585 7.24 -37.17 -7.59
C THR A 585 7.52 -35.68 -7.44
N VAL A 586 8.26 -35.09 -8.36
CA VAL A 586 8.56 -33.65 -8.40
C VAL A 586 8.08 -33.09 -9.73
N GLU A 587 7.30 -32.01 -9.67
CA GLU A 587 6.83 -31.29 -10.84
C GLU A 587 7.88 -30.28 -11.33
N PRO A 588 7.91 -29.94 -12.63
CA PRO A 588 8.68 -28.79 -13.13
C PRO A 588 8.38 -27.52 -12.34
N ALA A 589 9.42 -26.90 -11.78
CA ALA A 589 9.27 -25.70 -10.96
C ALA A 589 10.31 -24.63 -11.30
N ARG A 590 9.87 -23.37 -11.31
CA ARG A 590 10.75 -22.21 -11.42
C ARG A 590 11.45 -21.94 -10.10
N VAL A 591 12.62 -21.29 -10.15
CA VAL A 591 13.41 -21.00 -8.95
C VAL A 591 12.86 -19.82 -8.14
N PHE A 592 12.42 -18.76 -8.81
CA PHE A 592 12.10 -17.51 -8.11
C PHE A 592 10.65 -17.47 -7.61
N PRO A 593 10.42 -16.93 -6.40
CA PRO A 593 9.08 -16.75 -5.87
C PRO A 593 8.31 -15.69 -6.68
N PRO A 594 6.97 -15.62 -6.53
CA PRO A 594 6.12 -14.66 -7.25
C PRO A 594 6.61 -13.21 -7.22
N TYR A 595 7.26 -12.78 -6.14
CA TYR A 595 7.87 -11.46 -6.02
C TYR A 595 8.83 -11.11 -7.19
N GLY A 596 9.57 -12.08 -7.73
CA GLY A 596 10.49 -11.83 -8.83
C GLY A 596 9.81 -11.18 -10.06
N ASP A 597 8.55 -11.54 -10.34
CA ASP A 597 7.81 -10.99 -11.48
C ASP A 597 7.44 -9.50 -11.31
N LEU A 598 7.34 -9.02 -10.06
CA LEU A 598 7.09 -7.61 -9.75
C LEU A 598 8.35 -6.76 -9.97
N LEU A 599 9.52 -7.30 -9.64
CA LEU A 599 10.78 -6.67 -9.99
C LEU A 599 10.92 -6.58 -11.52
N ASP A 600 10.57 -7.61 -12.29
CA ASP A 600 10.62 -7.55 -13.76
C ASP A 600 9.82 -6.38 -14.35
N GLN A 601 8.68 -6.05 -13.75
CA GLN A 601 7.83 -4.93 -14.18
C GLN A 601 8.46 -3.56 -13.88
N VAL A 602 9.28 -3.44 -12.83
CA VAL A 602 10.04 -2.21 -12.54
C VAL A 602 11.10 -1.96 -13.61
N PHE A 603 11.73 -3.01 -14.13
CA PHE A 603 12.91 -2.88 -14.98
C PHE A 603 12.67 -3.06 -16.49
N THR A 604 11.49 -3.51 -16.95
CA THR A 604 11.16 -3.70 -18.39
C THR A 604 10.51 -2.42 -18.97
N PRO A 605 10.93 -1.82 -20.12
CA PRO A 605 11.73 -2.34 -21.26
C PRO A 605 13.22 -1.96 -21.20
N LYS A 606 13.72 -1.64 -20.01
CA LYS A 606 15.04 -1.07 -19.75
C LYS A 606 16.06 -2.13 -19.29
N ALA A 607 15.95 -3.35 -19.81
CA ALA A 607 16.68 -4.48 -19.25
C ALA A 607 16.56 -5.68 -20.18
N ILE A 608 17.65 -6.15 -20.79
CA ILE A 608 17.56 -7.34 -21.67
C ILE A 608 17.50 -8.63 -20.83
N GLN A 609 18.28 -8.80 -19.75
CA GLN A 609 18.19 -9.95 -18.80
C GLN A 609 18.77 -9.72 -17.36
N PRO A 610 18.62 -8.57 -16.67
CA PRO A 610 19.39 -8.24 -15.47
C PRO A 610 18.85 -8.77 -14.13
N LEU A 611 17.77 -9.56 -14.11
CA LEU A 611 16.96 -9.77 -12.91
C LEU A 611 17.25 -11.04 -12.10
N CYS A 612 17.94 -12.03 -12.66
CA CYS A 612 17.99 -13.35 -12.04
C CYS A 612 18.88 -13.41 -10.78
N TYR A 613 19.99 -12.67 -10.73
CA TYR A 613 20.83 -12.63 -9.52
C TYR A 613 20.13 -11.90 -8.35
N THR A 614 19.53 -10.75 -8.64
CA THR A 614 18.70 -9.97 -7.72
C THR A 614 17.53 -10.80 -7.18
N LYS A 615 16.93 -11.63 -8.02
CA LYS A 615 15.84 -12.53 -7.62
C LYS A 615 16.30 -13.73 -6.79
N GLY A 616 17.54 -14.17 -6.97
CA GLY A 616 18.15 -15.19 -6.11
C GLY A 616 18.24 -14.73 -4.67
N GLN A 617 18.59 -13.45 -4.44
CA GLN A 617 18.66 -12.88 -3.09
C GLN A 617 17.33 -12.84 -2.35
N LEU A 618 16.21 -12.97 -3.06
CA LEU A 618 14.88 -13.10 -2.45
C LEU A 618 14.76 -14.34 -1.57
N TRP A 619 15.59 -15.36 -1.82
CA TRP A 619 15.64 -16.53 -0.98
C TRP A 619 16.20 -16.25 0.42
N THR A 620 17.04 -15.22 0.55
CA THR A 620 17.70 -14.88 1.81
C THR A 620 16.78 -14.07 2.73
N VAL A 621 15.78 -13.37 2.21
CA VAL A 621 15.05 -12.34 2.97
C VAL A 621 14.08 -12.94 3.98
N LYS A 622 14.07 -12.42 5.22
CA LYS A 622 13.05 -12.74 6.23
C LYS A 622 12.79 -11.63 7.23
N SER A 623 11.86 -11.88 8.15
CA SER A 623 11.48 -10.93 9.17
C SER A 623 12.32 -10.97 10.45
N ALA A 624 12.79 -9.81 10.95
CA ALA A 624 13.61 -9.65 12.17
C ALA A 624 12.75 -9.55 13.44
N ARG A 625 13.10 -10.35 14.44
CA ARG A 625 12.33 -10.46 15.67
C ARG A 625 12.98 -9.63 16.78
N LEU A 626 12.20 -9.09 17.72
CA LEU A 626 12.77 -8.40 18.88
C LEU A 626 13.39 -9.39 19.87
N LYS A 627 14.57 -9.07 20.40
CA LYS A 627 15.13 -9.81 21.54
C LYS A 627 14.17 -9.71 22.72
N ASN A 628 13.95 -10.82 23.41
CA ASN A 628 13.07 -10.91 24.59
C ASN A 628 11.60 -10.51 24.32
N SER A 629 11.13 -10.61 23.08
CA SER A 629 9.69 -10.62 22.84
C SER A 629 9.09 -11.77 23.65
N LYS A 630 8.23 -11.45 24.63
CA LYS A 630 7.44 -12.50 25.28
C LYS A 630 6.69 -13.23 24.16
N PRO A 631 6.73 -14.57 24.08
CA PRO A 631 5.75 -15.28 23.26
C PRO A 631 4.39 -14.73 23.69
N MET A 632 3.58 -14.33 22.72
CA MET A 632 2.25 -13.80 23.00
C MET A 632 1.58 -14.79 23.94
N GLU A 633 1.40 -14.42 25.22
CA GLU A 633 0.78 -15.30 26.20
C GLU A 633 -0.59 -15.62 25.62
N THR A 634 -0.75 -16.85 25.16
CA THR A 634 -2.06 -17.37 24.82
C THR A 634 -2.83 -17.30 26.13
N ASN A 635 -3.73 -16.34 26.25
CA ASN A 635 -4.71 -16.28 27.32
C ASN A 635 -5.62 -17.51 27.19
N ASN A 636 -5.09 -18.66 27.58
CA ASN A 636 -5.80 -19.88 27.93
C ASN A 636 -6.52 -19.63 29.25
N SER A 637 -7.51 -18.74 29.24
CA SER A 637 -8.60 -18.69 30.21
C SER A 637 -9.74 -17.79 29.71
N VAL A 638 -10.16 -17.99 28.46
CA VAL A 638 -11.56 -17.86 28.09
C VAL A 638 -11.97 -19.19 27.48
N SER A 639 -12.40 -20.11 28.35
CA SER A 639 -13.23 -21.22 27.92
C SER A 639 -14.51 -20.65 27.31
N GLY A 640 -14.57 -20.53 25.98
CA GLY A 640 -15.79 -20.10 25.30
C GLY A 640 -15.68 -19.44 23.91
N ALA A 641 -14.50 -19.34 23.28
CA ALA A 641 -14.42 -18.88 21.88
C ALA A 641 -13.37 -19.67 21.09
N GLN A 642 -13.83 -20.68 20.36
CA GLN A 642 -13.05 -21.42 19.37
C GLN A 642 -12.61 -20.48 18.23
N GLN A 643 -11.31 -20.29 18.05
CA GLN A 643 -10.77 -20.02 16.72
C GLN A 643 -10.87 -21.31 15.93
N ALA A 644 -11.75 -21.33 14.92
CA ALA A 644 -11.88 -22.45 14.02
C ALA A 644 -10.64 -22.56 13.12
N PRO A 645 -10.14 -23.78 12.86
CA PRO A 645 -9.03 -24.03 11.95
C PRO A 645 -9.42 -23.65 10.51
N VAL A 646 -8.45 -23.21 9.69
CA VAL A 646 -8.58 -23.26 8.22
C VAL A 646 -8.38 -24.72 7.80
N THR A 647 -9.34 -25.55 8.18
CA THR A 647 -9.64 -26.82 7.54
C THR A 647 -10.05 -26.55 6.10
N ALA A 648 -9.74 -27.47 5.17
CA ALA A 648 -10.32 -27.51 3.83
C ALA A 648 -11.76 -26.97 3.86
N ALA A 649 -12.02 -25.84 3.19
CA ALA A 649 -13.19 -24.98 3.40
C ALA A 649 -14.43 -25.80 3.79
N SER A 650 -14.72 -25.85 5.08
CA SER A 650 -15.93 -26.52 5.55
C SER A 650 -17.09 -25.73 4.98
N LYS A 651 -18.00 -26.40 4.27
CA LYS A 651 -19.22 -25.79 3.73
C LYS A 651 -19.86 -24.93 4.82
N SER A 652 -20.00 -23.61 4.61
CA SER A 652 -20.69 -22.73 5.57
C SER A 652 -22.07 -23.30 5.86
N SER A 653 -22.33 -23.59 7.13
CA SER A 653 -23.52 -24.25 7.68
C SER A 653 -24.12 -23.38 8.79
N GLY A 654 -25.42 -23.52 9.05
CA GLY A 654 -26.16 -22.75 10.03
C GLY A 654 -27.36 -21.99 9.45
N ARG A 655 -27.87 -21.03 10.22
CA ARG A 655 -29.08 -20.27 9.90
C ARG A 655 -28.79 -18.81 9.62
N LEU A 656 -29.50 -18.27 8.63
CA LEU A 656 -29.43 -16.88 8.20
C LEU A 656 -30.75 -16.19 8.51
N LEU A 657 -30.70 -15.00 9.08
CA LEU A 657 -31.80 -14.05 9.06
C LEU A 657 -31.67 -13.23 7.78
N ILE A 658 -32.63 -13.34 6.88
CA ILE A 658 -32.63 -12.65 5.59
C ILE A 658 -33.73 -11.60 5.62
N VAL A 659 -33.39 -10.38 5.24
CA VAL A 659 -34.35 -9.31 4.94
C VAL A 659 -34.42 -9.11 3.43
N PHE A 660 -35.62 -8.95 2.89
CA PHE A 660 -35.83 -8.84 1.44
C PHE A 660 -37.09 -8.03 1.11
N ALA A 661 -37.13 -7.43 -0.09
CA ALA A 661 -38.34 -6.79 -0.61
C ALA A 661 -39.16 -7.79 -1.43
N SER A 662 -40.49 -7.73 -1.29
CA SER A 662 -41.40 -8.63 -2.01
C SER A 662 -42.81 -8.08 -2.12
N ASN A 663 -43.56 -8.55 -3.13
CA ASN A 663 -45.00 -8.31 -3.29
C ASN A 663 -45.87 -9.43 -2.69
N LEU A 664 -45.42 -10.12 -1.65
CA LEU A 664 -46.17 -11.20 -0.98
C LEU A 664 -47.64 -10.79 -0.65
N ASN A 665 -47.86 -9.52 -0.28
CA ASN A 665 -49.17 -8.97 0.07
C ASN A 665 -49.69 -7.91 -0.91
N SER A 666 -49.14 -7.84 -2.13
CA SER A 666 -49.55 -6.89 -3.16
C SER A 666 -49.78 -7.61 -4.50
N ASP A 667 -50.73 -7.10 -5.29
CA ASP A 667 -50.95 -7.55 -6.66
C ASP A 667 -50.09 -6.79 -7.68
N GLN A 668 -49.39 -5.74 -7.23
CA GLN A 668 -48.38 -5.06 -8.03
C GLN A 668 -47.09 -5.88 -8.11
N THR A 669 -46.27 -5.60 -9.12
CA THR A 669 -44.99 -6.25 -9.39
C THR A 669 -43.86 -5.71 -8.49
N CYS A 670 -42.86 -6.56 -8.23
CA CYS A 670 -41.65 -6.20 -7.48
C CYS A 670 -40.39 -6.81 -8.12
N PHE A 671 -39.80 -6.11 -9.07
CA PHE A 671 -38.54 -6.44 -9.74
C PHE A 671 -37.74 -5.18 -10.07
N ARG A 672 -36.58 -5.33 -10.73
CA ARG A 672 -35.57 -4.27 -10.95
C ARG A 672 -36.14 -2.92 -11.44
N ASP A 673 -37.11 -2.95 -12.37
CA ASP A 673 -37.64 -1.76 -13.04
C ASP A 673 -39.04 -1.37 -12.54
N GLU A 674 -39.74 -2.27 -11.83
CA GLU A 674 -41.09 -2.04 -11.29
C GLU A 674 -41.19 -2.53 -9.86
N HIS A 675 -41.50 -1.62 -8.95
CA HIS A 675 -41.34 -1.86 -7.52
C HIS A 675 -42.52 -1.38 -6.67
N GLY A 676 -43.65 -1.06 -7.31
CA GLY A 676 -44.83 -0.52 -6.64
C GLY A 676 -45.49 -1.48 -5.64
N GLY A 677 -45.17 -2.79 -5.70
CA GLY A 677 -45.67 -3.79 -4.76
C GLY A 677 -44.72 -4.16 -3.62
N ALA A 678 -43.57 -3.51 -3.50
CA ALA A 678 -42.49 -3.98 -2.65
C ALA A 678 -42.63 -3.55 -1.18
N ASP A 679 -42.94 -4.52 -0.32
CA ASP A 679 -42.83 -4.43 1.14
C ASP A 679 -41.58 -5.16 1.64
N LEU A 680 -41.05 -4.78 2.81
CA LEU A 680 -39.93 -5.49 3.44
C LEU A 680 -40.40 -6.61 4.36
N TYR A 681 -39.73 -7.76 4.25
CA TYR A 681 -39.95 -8.95 5.04
C TYR A 681 -38.63 -9.48 5.61
N THR A 682 -38.73 -10.20 6.71
CA THR A 682 -37.65 -11.00 7.28
C THR A 682 -38.04 -12.47 7.31
N VAL A 683 -37.06 -13.35 7.16
CA VAL A 683 -37.22 -14.80 7.27
C VAL A 683 -35.95 -15.43 7.85
N GLU A 684 -36.09 -16.50 8.62
CA GLU A 684 -34.95 -17.35 8.96
C GLU A 684 -34.82 -18.46 7.92
N PHE A 685 -33.64 -18.63 7.34
CA PHE A 685 -33.35 -19.66 6.34
C PHE A 685 -32.26 -20.60 6.85
N ASP A 686 -32.55 -21.89 6.84
CA ASP A 686 -31.63 -22.95 7.27
C ASP A 686 -30.85 -23.49 6.06
N LEU A 687 -29.52 -23.37 6.08
CA LEU A 687 -28.68 -23.74 4.95
C LEU A 687 -28.57 -25.26 4.75
N GLU A 688 -28.87 -26.06 5.77
CA GLU A 688 -28.86 -27.52 5.67
C GLU A 688 -30.16 -28.04 5.06
N THR A 689 -31.30 -27.59 5.59
CA THR A 689 -32.62 -28.07 5.12
C THR A 689 -33.13 -27.32 3.90
N GLN A 690 -32.59 -26.12 3.62
CA GLN A 690 -33.10 -25.16 2.64
C GLN A 690 -34.55 -24.75 2.92
N GLU A 691 -34.95 -24.77 4.19
CA GLU A 691 -36.28 -24.38 4.64
C GLU A 691 -36.30 -22.98 5.24
N ALA A 692 -37.28 -22.19 4.81
CA ALA A 692 -37.62 -20.90 5.37
C ALA A 692 -38.56 -21.06 6.57
N SER A 693 -38.37 -20.24 7.60
CA SER A 693 -39.21 -20.20 8.79
C SER A 693 -39.33 -18.77 9.34
N LYS A 694 -40.30 -18.55 10.24
CA LYS A 694 -40.50 -17.25 10.93
C LYS A 694 -40.60 -16.03 10.01
N LEU A 695 -41.33 -16.17 8.90
CA LEU A 695 -41.62 -15.06 7.98
C LEU A 695 -42.36 -13.94 8.71
N LYS A 696 -41.85 -12.71 8.62
CA LYS A 696 -42.44 -11.52 9.25
C LYS A 696 -42.33 -10.32 8.32
N ARG A 697 -43.44 -9.64 8.05
CA ARG A 697 -43.45 -8.32 7.40
C ARG A 697 -42.91 -7.26 8.38
N LEU A 698 -42.00 -6.42 7.92
CA LEU A 698 -41.42 -5.34 8.73
C LEU A 698 -42.16 -4.01 8.55
N THR A 699 -42.58 -3.73 7.31
CA THR A 699 -43.11 -2.43 6.94
C THR A 699 -44.63 -2.44 6.86
N THR A 700 -45.23 -1.25 6.98
CA THR A 700 -46.69 -1.11 7.05
C THR A 700 -47.23 0.00 6.15
N ARG A 701 -46.38 0.66 5.34
CA ARG A 701 -46.75 1.81 4.51
C ARG A 701 -47.08 1.37 3.09
N PRO A 702 -48.38 1.27 2.73
CA PRO A 702 -48.76 0.81 1.40
C PRO A 702 -48.41 1.86 0.32
N GLY A 703 -48.04 1.39 -0.86
CA GLY A 703 -47.82 2.24 -2.04
C GLY A 703 -46.49 3.01 -2.04
N GLN A 704 -45.68 2.86 -1.00
CA GLN A 704 -44.27 3.22 -1.03
C GLN A 704 -43.47 1.96 -1.28
N ALA A 705 -42.39 2.14 -2.01
CA ALA A 705 -41.62 1.04 -2.49
C ALA A 705 -40.35 0.97 -1.64
N GLU A 706 -40.15 -0.15 -0.95
CA GLU A 706 -39.19 -0.30 0.16
C GLU A 706 -38.13 -1.36 -0.13
N TRP A 707 -36.91 -0.97 -0.54
CA TRP A 707 -35.90 -1.92 -1.06
C TRP A 707 -34.47 -1.58 -0.62
N PHE A 708 -33.49 -2.33 -1.14
CA PHE A 708 -32.08 -2.22 -0.78
C PHE A 708 -31.83 -2.27 0.74
N PRO A 709 -32.41 -3.26 1.46
CA PRO A 709 -32.24 -3.34 2.89
C PRO A 709 -30.80 -3.74 3.23
N VAL A 710 -30.25 -3.17 4.31
CA VAL A 710 -28.96 -3.54 4.90
C VAL A 710 -29.08 -3.64 6.42
N PHE A 711 -28.39 -4.59 7.02
CA PHE A 711 -28.35 -4.74 8.48
C PHE A 711 -27.32 -3.79 9.11
N SER A 712 -27.65 -3.25 10.28
CA SER A 712 -26.60 -2.74 11.19
C SER A 712 -25.75 -3.91 11.70
N ARG A 713 -24.48 -3.64 12.04
CA ARG A 713 -23.53 -4.68 12.49
C ARG A 713 -24.04 -5.51 13.69
N ASP A 714 -24.79 -4.89 14.59
CA ASP A 714 -25.36 -5.55 15.76
C ASP A 714 -26.62 -6.37 15.46
N GLY A 715 -27.13 -6.32 14.22
CA GLY A 715 -28.36 -7.00 13.80
C GLY A 715 -29.64 -6.38 14.36
N ASN A 716 -29.58 -5.24 15.04
CA ASN A 716 -30.75 -4.63 15.68
C ASN A 716 -31.57 -3.75 14.74
N TYR A 717 -30.97 -3.25 13.66
CA TYR A 717 -31.63 -2.40 12.68
C TYR A 717 -31.53 -2.95 11.27
N VAL A 718 -32.59 -2.72 10.49
CA VAL A 718 -32.57 -2.76 9.03
C VAL A 718 -32.70 -1.33 8.52
N VAL A 719 -31.72 -0.87 7.76
CA VAL A 719 -31.80 0.39 7.01
C VAL A 719 -32.20 0.08 5.57
N TYR A 720 -33.10 0.86 4.98
CA TYR A 720 -33.63 0.60 3.65
C TYR A 720 -34.01 1.88 2.91
N ASP A 721 -34.15 1.76 1.59
CA ASP A 721 -34.61 2.81 0.69
C ASP A 721 -36.14 2.82 0.64
N SER A 722 -36.74 3.95 1.01
CA SER A 722 -38.16 4.24 0.82
C SER A 722 -38.29 5.16 -0.39
N GLU A 723 -39.05 4.75 -1.40
CA GLU A 723 -39.34 5.55 -2.57
C GLU A 723 -40.80 6.00 -2.58
N ASP A 724 -41.01 7.31 -2.65
CA ASP A 724 -42.32 7.94 -2.86
C ASP A 724 -42.43 8.47 -4.30
N ARG A 725 -43.51 8.08 -4.97
CA ARG A 725 -43.81 8.41 -6.38
C ARG A 725 -45.09 9.25 -6.46
N PRO A 726 -45.03 10.56 -6.19
CA PRO A 726 -46.20 11.41 -6.33
C PRO A 726 -46.66 11.45 -7.80
N PRO A 727 -47.98 11.57 -8.08
CA PRO A 727 -48.51 11.65 -9.44
C PRO A 727 -47.93 12.78 -10.28
N GLU A 728 -47.59 13.90 -9.63
CA GLU A 728 -46.88 15.04 -10.22
C GLU A 728 -45.64 15.36 -9.36
N GLY A 729 -44.45 15.33 -9.94
CA GLY A 729 -43.20 15.66 -9.24
C GLY A 729 -42.05 14.71 -9.55
N ARG A 730 -40.90 14.93 -8.88
CA ARG A 730 -39.77 14.01 -8.93
C ARG A 730 -39.99 12.85 -7.96
N ILE A 731 -39.41 11.71 -8.28
CA ILE A 731 -39.29 10.59 -7.34
C ILE A 731 -38.48 11.05 -6.12
N CYS A 732 -38.98 10.75 -4.94
CA CYS A 732 -38.34 11.10 -3.67
C CYS A 732 -37.84 9.83 -2.98
N HIS A 733 -36.52 9.75 -2.76
CA HIS A 733 -35.90 8.66 -2.03
C HIS A 733 -35.59 9.09 -0.60
N ALA A 734 -35.74 8.19 0.36
CA ALA A 734 -35.33 8.40 1.74
C ALA A 734 -34.78 7.12 2.35
N LEU A 735 -33.71 7.25 3.14
CA LEU A 735 -33.17 6.17 3.95
C LEU A 735 -33.88 6.13 5.29
N ARG A 736 -34.41 4.95 5.62
CA ARG A 736 -35.18 4.71 6.84
C ARG A 736 -34.65 3.50 7.59
N ALA A 737 -34.78 3.50 8.91
CA ALA A 737 -34.27 2.45 9.77
C ALA A 737 -35.40 1.86 10.62
N ILE A 738 -35.60 0.55 10.51
CA ILE A 738 -36.51 -0.23 11.37
C ILE A 738 -35.68 -0.93 12.44
N ASN A 739 -36.01 -0.67 13.70
CA ASN A 739 -35.49 -1.46 14.81
C ASN A 739 -36.25 -2.79 14.87
N LEU A 740 -35.54 -3.92 14.79
CA LEU A 740 -36.15 -5.26 14.71
C LEU A 740 -36.76 -5.72 16.04
N VAL A 741 -36.32 -5.15 17.17
CA VAL A 741 -36.83 -5.45 18.50
C VAL A 741 -38.12 -4.68 18.78
N THR A 742 -38.11 -3.36 18.56
CA THR A 742 -39.24 -2.49 18.89
C THR A 742 -40.25 -2.32 17.75
N GLY A 743 -39.83 -2.61 16.51
CA GLY A 743 -40.61 -2.32 15.29
C GLY A 743 -40.65 -0.85 14.91
N SER A 744 -39.90 0.04 15.59
CA SER A 744 -39.93 1.48 15.30
C SER A 744 -39.25 1.80 13.97
N ASP A 745 -39.95 2.51 13.09
CA ASP A 745 -39.47 2.98 11.78
C ASP A 745 -39.13 4.48 11.84
N THR A 746 -37.86 4.81 11.61
CA THR A 746 -37.32 6.18 11.72
C THR A 746 -36.69 6.65 10.42
N LEU A 747 -36.95 7.89 10.02
CA LEU A 747 -36.23 8.55 8.93
C LEU A 747 -34.78 8.83 9.33
N VAL A 748 -33.83 8.36 8.52
CA VAL A 748 -32.39 8.58 8.73
C VAL A 748 -31.91 9.77 7.88
N VAL A 749 -32.16 9.72 6.57
CA VAL A 749 -31.71 10.76 5.61
C VAL A 749 -32.72 10.89 4.47
N ASP A 750 -33.13 12.13 4.15
CA ASP A 750 -33.91 12.45 2.95
C ASP A 750 -33.02 12.60 1.71
N ASP A 751 -33.61 12.39 0.52
CA ASP A 751 -32.93 12.45 -0.78
C ASP A 751 -31.74 11.49 -0.87
N ALA A 752 -31.86 10.32 -0.24
CA ALA A 752 -30.77 9.36 -0.09
C ALA A 752 -31.22 7.93 -0.40
N ARG A 753 -30.29 7.11 -0.86
CA ARG A 753 -30.50 5.73 -1.28
C ARG A 753 -29.22 4.89 -1.20
N CYS A 754 -29.34 3.57 -1.31
CA CYS A 754 -28.23 2.61 -1.33
C CYS A 754 -27.31 2.79 -0.11
N ALA A 755 -27.83 2.48 1.07
CA ALA A 755 -27.06 2.54 2.32
C ALA A 755 -26.06 1.39 2.42
N ALA A 756 -24.93 1.63 3.09
CA ALA A 756 -23.99 0.60 3.51
C ALA A 756 -23.33 0.98 4.84
N PHE A 757 -22.78 -0.01 5.54
CA PHE A 757 -22.04 0.18 6.79
C PHE A 757 -20.59 -0.23 6.62
N SER A 758 -19.67 0.47 7.30
CA SER A 758 -18.32 -0.06 7.52
C SER A 758 -18.41 -1.39 8.29
N ALA A 759 -17.40 -2.24 8.13
CA ALA A 759 -17.39 -3.53 8.81
C ALA A 759 -17.51 -3.43 10.34
N ASP A 760 -17.05 -2.34 10.96
CA ASP A 760 -17.22 -2.06 12.39
C ASP A 760 -18.59 -1.48 12.77
N GLY A 761 -19.44 -1.13 11.80
CA GLY A 761 -20.76 -0.54 11.98
C GLY A 761 -20.76 0.92 12.43
N LEU A 762 -19.60 1.56 12.53
CA LEU A 762 -19.47 2.92 13.06
C LEU A 762 -19.68 4.00 12.00
N THR A 763 -19.41 3.69 10.73
CA THR A 763 -19.54 4.62 9.61
C THR A 763 -20.68 4.16 8.69
N PHE A 764 -21.56 5.10 8.38
CA PHE A 764 -22.68 4.94 7.47
C PHE A 764 -22.36 5.59 6.14
N PHE A 765 -22.49 4.84 5.06
CA PHE A 765 -22.29 5.28 3.69
C PHE A 765 -23.62 5.30 2.95
N TYR A 766 -23.80 6.26 2.06
CA TYR A 766 -25.00 6.33 1.24
C TYR A 766 -24.79 7.18 -0.01
N SER A 767 -25.68 6.97 -0.98
CA SER A 767 -25.82 7.85 -2.15
C SER A 767 -26.83 8.94 -1.84
N ARG A 768 -26.53 10.18 -2.22
CA ARG A 768 -27.46 11.31 -2.13
C ARG A 768 -27.78 11.85 -3.51
N GLN A 769 -29.07 12.02 -3.79
CA GLN A 769 -29.60 12.56 -5.04
C GLN A 769 -30.27 13.91 -4.78
N GLY A 770 -29.46 14.98 -4.82
CA GLY A 770 -29.91 16.34 -4.52
C GLY A 770 -29.95 17.26 -5.74
N ARG A 771 -30.33 18.52 -5.51
CA ARG A 771 -30.27 19.58 -6.55
C ARG A 771 -28.87 19.81 -7.11
N ASP A 772 -27.84 19.51 -6.32
CA ASP A 772 -26.43 19.65 -6.70
C ASP A 772 -25.88 18.43 -7.47
N GLY A 773 -26.73 17.44 -7.77
CA GLY A 773 -26.36 16.19 -8.45
C GLY A 773 -26.18 15.00 -7.50
N HIS A 774 -25.55 13.94 -8.01
CA HIS A 774 -25.31 12.71 -7.27
C HIS A 774 -23.99 12.80 -6.48
N SER A 775 -24.03 12.35 -5.23
CA SER A 775 -22.83 12.31 -4.37
C SER A 775 -22.87 11.10 -3.47
N LEU A 776 -21.69 10.56 -3.18
CA LEU A 776 -21.48 9.55 -2.16
C LEU A 776 -20.98 10.20 -0.88
N ARG A 777 -21.64 9.87 0.23
CA ARG A 777 -21.43 10.50 1.52
C ARG A 777 -21.17 9.46 2.59
N MET A 778 -20.42 9.87 3.60
CA MET A 778 -20.22 9.11 4.82
C MET A 778 -20.52 9.97 6.05
N ALA A 779 -21.01 9.33 7.11
CA ALA A 779 -21.22 9.96 8.40
C ALA A 779 -21.12 8.91 9.53
N PRO A 780 -20.76 9.30 10.77
CA PRO A 780 -20.86 8.42 11.93
C PRO A 780 -22.32 8.00 12.16
N PHE A 781 -22.58 6.72 12.42
CA PHE A 781 -23.92 6.22 12.76
C PHE A 781 -24.12 6.08 14.26
N GLN A 782 -25.24 6.58 14.76
CA GLN A 782 -25.65 6.44 16.16
C GLN A 782 -26.77 5.42 16.27
N ALA A 783 -26.40 4.15 16.48
CA ALA A 783 -27.32 3.03 16.51
C ALA A 783 -28.47 3.22 17.50
N ALA A 784 -28.20 3.74 18.71
CA ALA A 784 -29.21 3.94 19.75
C ALA A 784 -30.40 4.83 19.32
N THR A 785 -30.19 5.73 18.36
CA THR A 785 -31.22 6.67 17.90
C THR A 785 -31.53 6.55 16.40
N ALA A 786 -30.84 5.65 15.69
CA ALA A 786 -30.86 5.57 14.23
C ALA A 786 -30.63 6.93 13.52
N ARG A 787 -29.63 7.69 13.99
CA ARG A 787 -29.27 9.02 13.43
C ARG A 787 -27.84 9.04 12.94
N ILE A 788 -27.56 9.94 12.00
CA ILE A 788 -26.20 10.17 11.50
C ILE A 788 -25.60 11.46 12.06
N GLY A 789 -24.28 11.47 12.19
CA GLY A 789 -23.48 12.63 12.57
C GLY A 789 -23.18 13.56 11.39
N LYS A 790 -22.07 14.30 11.48
CA LYS A 790 -21.63 15.21 10.42
C LYS A 790 -21.29 14.45 9.14
N GLU A 791 -21.90 14.86 8.03
CA GLU A 791 -21.67 14.29 6.70
C GLU A 791 -20.35 14.75 6.08
N THR A 792 -19.71 13.86 5.33
CA THR A 792 -18.55 14.13 4.48
C THR A 792 -18.78 13.56 3.09
N ILE A 793 -18.48 14.32 2.04
CA ILE A 793 -18.55 13.88 0.64
C ILE A 793 -17.19 13.32 0.25
N PHE A 794 -17.14 12.09 -0.25
CA PHE A 794 -15.91 11.48 -0.76
C PHE A 794 -15.92 11.23 -2.26
N ALA A 795 -17.10 11.19 -2.89
CA ALA A 795 -17.23 11.18 -4.35
C ALA A 795 -18.45 11.98 -4.79
N ASP A 796 -18.35 12.65 -5.93
CA ASP A 796 -19.43 13.42 -6.56
C ASP A 796 -19.21 13.47 -8.09
N ASN A 797 -19.93 14.37 -8.76
CA ASN A 797 -19.84 14.56 -10.21
C ASN A 797 -18.43 14.87 -10.75
N ARG A 798 -17.48 15.32 -9.90
CA ARG A 798 -16.07 15.50 -10.31
C ARG A 798 -15.39 14.16 -10.61
N VAL A 799 -15.87 13.10 -9.97
CA VAL A 799 -15.33 11.74 -10.04
C VAL A 799 -16.11 10.93 -11.07
N GLY A 800 -17.45 10.96 -11.03
CA GLY A 800 -18.32 10.37 -12.05
C GLY A 800 -19.19 11.45 -12.69
N ARG A 801 -18.80 11.90 -13.89
CA ARG A 801 -19.40 13.06 -14.58
C ARG A 801 -20.94 13.09 -14.52
N GLU A 802 -21.58 11.93 -14.69
CA GLU A 802 -23.05 11.80 -14.74
C GLU A 802 -23.64 11.22 -13.45
N LEU A 803 -23.07 10.12 -12.93
CA LEU A 803 -23.62 9.39 -11.78
C LEU A 803 -22.49 8.81 -10.91
N VAL A 804 -22.62 8.95 -9.59
CA VAL A 804 -21.90 8.15 -8.58
C VAL A 804 -22.88 7.67 -7.54
N GLU A 805 -23.03 6.36 -7.39
CA GLU A 805 -24.02 5.74 -6.50
C GLU A 805 -23.52 4.39 -5.97
N ASP A 806 -24.29 3.79 -5.06
CA ASP A 806 -24.16 2.41 -4.59
C ASP A 806 -22.78 2.13 -3.94
N PRO A 807 -22.46 2.80 -2.81
CA PRO A 807 -21.19 2.64 -2.14
C PRO A 807 -21.10 1.30 -1.42
N ALA A 808 -20.05 0.54 -1.72
CA ALA A 808 -19.70 -0.71 -1.07
C ALA A 808 -18.35 -0.54 -0.36
N PRO A 809 -18.35 -0.26 0.96
CA PRO A 809 -17.11 -0.08 1.72
C PRO A 809 -16.38 -1.41 1.88
N PHE A 810 -15.05 -1.36 1.82
CA PHE A 810 -14.24 -2.54 2.08
C PHE A 810 -14.19 -2.85 3.58
N PRO A 811 -14.04 -4.14 3.97
CA PRO A 811 -13.95 -4.52 5.38
C PRO A 811 -12.78 -3.88 6.13
N ASP A 812 -11.71 -3.50 5.42
CA ASP A 812 -10.54 -2.82 5.97
C ASP A 812 -10.77 -1.31 6.24
N GLY A 813 -11.89 -0.76 5.79
CA GLY A 813 -12.24 0.66 5.93
C GLY A 813 -11.40 1.64 5.10
N LYS A 814 -10.51 1.16 4.23
CA LYS A 814 -9.57 1.99 3.46
C LYS A 814 -10.15 2.44 2.13
N TYR A 815 -10.98 1.59 1.52
CA TYR A 815 -11.49 1.77 0.18
C TYR A 815 -13.01 1.67 0.13
N ILE A 816 -13.58 2.22 -0.92
CA ILE A 816 -15.00 2.10 -1.25
C ILE A 816 -15.08 1.76 -2.74
N ALA A 817 -15.74 0.66 -3.07
CA ALA A 817 -16.17 0.42 -4.45
C ALA A 817 -17.52 1.09 -4.68
N PHE A 818 -17.79 1.54 -5.90
CA PHE A 818 -19.05 2.20 -6.21
C PHE A 818 -19.37 2.14 -7.70
N HIS A 819 -20.64 2.39 -8.01
CA HIS A 819 -21.14 2.51 -9.36
C HIS A 819 -20.86 3.93 -9.88
N ARG A 820 -20.20 4.00 -11.05
CA ARG A 820 -19.84 5.25 -11.73
C ARG A 820 -20.36 5.25 -13.17
N LYS A 821 -20.96 6.37 -13.58
CA LYS A 821 -21.35 6.61 -14.98
C LYS A 821 -20.74 7.91 -15.50
N GLU A 822 -20.08 7.84 -16.65
CA GLU A 822 -19.36 8.99 -17.24
C GLU A 822 -20.19 9.79 -18.26
N ASP A 823 -21.16 9.15 -18.91
CA ASP A 823 -21.98 9.76 -19.95
C ASP A 823 -23.43 9.25 -19.88
N LYS A 824 -24.40 10.04 -20.35
CA LYS A 824 -25.82 9.66 -20.33
C LYS A 824 -26.10 8.39 -21.14
N THR A 825 -25.36 8.21 -22.24
CA THR A 825 -25.59 7.21 -23.27
C THR A 825 -24.87 5.88 -23.03
N GLY A 826 -23.79 5.87 -22.25
CA GLY A 826 -23.01 4.68 -21.96
C GLY A 826 -23.52 3.88 -20.77
N GLY A 827 -22.91 2.71 -20.60
CA GLY A 827 -23.18 1.83 -19.47
C GLY A 827 -22.55 2.33 -18.17
N ALA A 828 -23.00 1.75 -17.07
CA ALA A 828 -22.33 1.81 -15.78
C ALA A 828 -20.93 1.19 -15.82
N GLY A 829 -20.02 1.68 -14.98
CA GLY A 829 -18.78 0.98 -14.63
C GLY A 829 -18.57 0.94 -13.11
N VAL A 830 -17.73 0.03 -12.66
CA VAL A 830 -17.32 -0.10 -11.26
C VAL A 830 -16.00 0.62 -11.06
N ALA A 831 -15.91 1.43 -10.01
CA ALA A 831 -14.69 2.09 -9.60
C ALA A 831 -14.42 1.86 -8.10
N VAL A 832 -13.17 2.02 -7.70
CA VAL A 832 -12.72 2.07 -6.31
C VAL A 832 -12.09 3.43 -6.03
N ILE A 833 -12.30 3.94 -4.83
CA ILE A 833 -11.70 5.17 -4.33
C ILE A 833 -11.26 4.97 -2.88
N ASN A 834 -10.25 5.73 -2.46
CA ASN A 834 -9.86 5.79 -1.05
C ASN A 834 -10.97 6.44 -0.22
N ILE A 835 -11.04 6.09 1.06
CA ILE A 835 -11.97 6.66 2.04
C ILE A 835 -11.89 8.20 2.10
N ASP A 836 -10.71 8.78 1.85
CA ASP A 836 -10.49 10.23 1.83
C ASP A 836 -10.91 10.91 0.50
N GLY A 837 -11.42 10.15 -0.47
CA GLY A 837 -11.84 10.63 -1.78
C GLY A 837 -10.71 10.72 -2.82
N THR A 838 -9.50 10.24 -2.52
CA THR A 838 -8.38 10.18 -3.47
C THR A 838 -8.24 8.81 -4.14
N GLY A 839 -7.32 8.67 -5.09
CA GLY A 839 -6.95 7.36 -5.63
C GLY A 839 -8.05 6.68 -6.48
N LEU A 840 -8.88 7.45 -7.17
CA LEU A 840 -9.91 6.90 -8.06
C LEU A 840 -9.29 5.94 -9.09
N GLN A 841 -9.78 4.70 -9.11
CA GLN A 841 -9.41 3.66 -10.06
C GLN A 841 -10.67 3.00 -10.64
N ALA A 842 -10.79 2.97 -11.97
CA ALA A 842 -11.83 2.17 -12.62
C ALA A 842 -11.44 0.68 -12.60
N LEU A 843 -12.35 -0.19 -12.18
CA LEU A 843 -12.19 -1.65 -12.17
C LEU A 843 -12.79 -2.31 -13.41
N THR A 844 -13.81 -1.67 -14.00
CA THR A 844 -14.44 -2.14 -15.24
C THR A 844 -14.58 -0.99 -16.23
N PRO A 845 -14.69 -1.28 -17.54
CA PRO A 845 -15.19 -0.29 -18.50
C PRO A 845 -16.67 0.07 -18.22
N SER A 846 -17.18 1.07 -18.94
CA SER A 846 -18.59 1.50 -18.95
C SER A 846 -19.50 0.51 -19.70
N ASP A 847 -19.43 -0.77 -19.35
CA ASP A 847 -20.10 -1.89 -20.02
C ASP A 847 -21.43 -2.31 -19.37
N GLY A 848 -21.88 -1.54 -18.38
CA GLY A 848 -23.10 -1.81 -17.61
C GLY A 848 -22.87 -2.57 -16.30
N SER A 849 -21.63 -2.61 -15.79
CA SER A 849 -21.27 -3.24 -14.52
C SER A 849 -21.65 -2.35 -13.32
N GLY A 850 -22.34 -2.90 -12.33
CA GLY A 850 -22.81 -2.18 -11.13
C GLY A 850 -23.34 -3.11 -10.03
N HIS A 851 -24.01 -2.56 -9.02
CA HIS A 851 -24.51 -3.30 -7.84
C HIS A 851 -23.40 -4.09 -7.16
N VAL A 852 -22.46 -3.36 -6.57
CA VAL A 852 -21.22 -3.92 -6.07
C VAL A 852 -21.39 -4.42 -4.63
N THR A 853 -20.81 -5.57 -4.34
CA THR A 853 -20.62 -6.05 -2.95
C THR A 853 -19.20 -6.59 -2.79
N ILE A 854 -18.68 -6.57 -1.57
CA ILE A 854 -17.28 -6.90 -1.26
C ILE A 854 -17.23 -8.18 -0.44
N SER A 855 -16.28 -9.06 -0.76
CA SER A 855 -16.04 -10.26 0.04
C SER A 855 -15.63 -9.92 1.48
N PRO A 856 -15.97 -10.77 2.48
CA PRO A 856 -15.61 -10.53 3.88
C PRO A 856 -14.11 -10.37 4.11
N ASP A 857 -13.27 -10.97 3.26
CA ASP A 857 -11.81 -10.83 3.31
C ASP A 857 -11.28 -9.58 2.56
N GLY A 858 -12.15 -8.81 1.91
CA GLY A 858 -11.79 -7.61 1.13
C GLY A 858 -11.07 -7.88 -0.19
N ASN A 859 -10.88 -9.14 -0.59
CA ASN A 859 -10.09 -9.49 -1.76
C ASN A 859 -10.90 -9.62 -3.04
N THR A 860 -12.23 -9.57 -3.01
CA THR A 860 -13.07 -9.71 -4.21
C THR A 860 -14.15 -8.66 -4.22
N VAL A 861 -14.23 -7.95 -5.35
CA VAL A 861 -15.36 -7.11 -5.71
C VAL A 861 -16.27 -7.95 -6.59
N ALA A 862 -17.50 -8.20 -6.17
CA ALA A 862 -18.51 -8.83 -7.00
C ALA A 862 -19.48 -7.76 -7.53
N CYS A 863 -19.90 -7.87 -8.79
CA CYS A 863 -20.87 -6.98 -9.40
C CYS A 863 -21.73 -7.70 -10.44
N THR A 864 -22.87 -7.12 -10.83
CA THR A 864 -23.63 -7.61 -11.99
C THR A 864 -23.38 -6.77 -13.22
N ARG A 865 -23.44 -7.40 -14.39
CA ARG A 865 -23.36 -6.71 -15.68
C ARG A 865 -24.72 -6.69 -16.36
N SER A 866 -25.35 -5.51 -16.37
CA SER A 866 -26.70 -5.31 -16.92
C SER A 866 -26.84 -5.68 -18.40
N ARG A 867 -25.77 -5.62 -19.21
CA ARG A 867 -25.83 -5.91 -20.65
C ARG A 867 -26.26 -7.35 -20.95
N ASP A 868 -25.71 -8.32 -20.23
CA ASP A 868 -25.96 -9.75 -20.42
C ASP A 868 -26.55 -10.44 -19.18
N GLY A 869 -26.70 -9.72 -18.07
CA GLY A 869 -27.24 -10.26 -16.82
C GLY A 869 -26.28 -11.18 -16.07
N SER A 870 -24.99 -11.16 -16.40
CA SER A 870 -23.96 -12.01 -15.76
C SER A 870 -23.45 -11.45 -14.43
N ILE A 871 -22.84 -12.31 -13.61
CA ILE A 871 -22.12 -11.93 -12.39
C ILE A 871 -20.63 -11.90 -12.68
N ILE A 872 -19.96 -10.85 -12.22
CA ILE A 872 -18.54 -10.61 -12.45
C ILE A 872 -17.81 -10.50 -11.12
N PHE A 873 -16.68 -11.19 -10.98
CA PHE A 873 -15.73 -11.00 -9.89
C PHE A 873 -14.49 -10.27 -10.39
N ILE A 874 -14.07 -9.26 -9.64
CA ILE A 874 -12.78 -8.60 -9.81
C ILE A 874 -11.99 -8.92 -8.54
N ARG A 875 -11.03 -9.84 -8.65
CA ARG A 875 -10.22 -10.27 -7.51
C ARG A 875 -9.01 -9.36 -7.33
N ARG A 876 -8.62 -9.14 -6.09
CA ARG A 876 -7.38 -8.52 -5.68
C ARG A 876 -6.39 -9.63 -5.36
N ILE A 877 -5.45 -9.85 -6.25
CA ILE A 877 -4.36 -10.81 -6.06
C ILE A 877 -3.09 -9.99 -5.96
N THR A 878 -2.30 -10.21 -4.89
CA THR A 878 -1.04 -9.49 -4.62
C THR A 878 -1.20 -7.96 -4.70
N GLY A 879 -2.33 -7.45 -4.19
CA GLY A 879 -2.64 -6.02 -4.14
C GLY A 879 -3.11 -5.40 -5.47
N LYS A 880 -3.11 -6.14 -6.58
CA LYS A 880 -3.65 -5.69 -7.88
C LYS A 880 -5.03 -6.26 -8.15
N TRP A 881 -5.93 -5.40 -8.59
CA TRP A 881 -7.18 -5.81 -9.24
C TRP A 881 -6.86 -6.55 -10.53
N GLN A 882 -7.37 -7.78 -10.62
CA GLN A 882 -7.30 -8.62 -11.79
C GLN A 882 -8.37 -8.21 -12.81
N SER A 883 -8.28 -8.74 -14.03
CA SER A 883 -9.35 -8.56 -15.00
C SER A 883 -10.67 -9.16 -14.50
N PRO A 884 -11.82 -8.54 -14.83
CA PRO A 884 -13.14 -9.08 -14.58
C PRO A 884 -13.30 -10.55 -15.01
N GLU A 885 -13.75 -11.41 -14.10
CA GLU A 885 -14.05 -12.83 -14.35
C GLU A 885 -15.56 -13.07 -14.25
N THR A 886 -16.16 -13.64 -15.29
CA THR A 886 -17.57 -14.04 -15.26
C THR A 886 -17.76 -15.33 -14.47
N ILE A 887 -18.67 -15.32 -13.49
CA ILE A 887 -19.06 -16.50 -12.72
C ILE A 887 -20.18 -17.25 -13.46
N GLN A 888 -20.04 -18.58 -13.53
CA GLN A 888 -20.95 -19.48 -14.26
C GLN A 888 -22.27 -19.72 -13.52
N VAL A 889 -23.06 -18.67 -13.32
CA VAL A 889 -24.47 -18.80 -12.89
C VAL A 889 -25.36 -18.86 -14.15
N PRO A 890 -26.31 -19.82 -14.24
CA PRO A 890 -27.13 -19.98 -15.44
C PRO A 890 -27.92 -18.73 -15.82
N THR A 891 -27.91 -18.38 -17.10
CA THR A 891 -28.75 -17.32 -17.68
C THR A 891 -29.85 -17.87 -18.60
N ASP A 892 -29.92 -19.19 -18.79
CA ASP A 892 -31.03 -19.83 -19.50
C ASP A 892 -32.25 -19.90 -18.57
N ALA A 893 -33.39 -19.35 -19.01
CA ALA A 893 -34.63 -19.38 -18.26
C ALA A 893 -35.10 -20.83 -17.99
N ALA A 894 -34.80 -21.78 -18.88
CA ALA A 894 -35.21 -23.17 -18.74
C ALA A 894 -34.67 -23.82 -17.45
N GLU A 895 -33.48 -23.43 -17.00
CA GLU A 895 -32.85 -23.97 -15.79
C GLU A 895 -33.58 -23.59 -14.50
N TYR A 896 -34.34 -22.49 -14.54
CA TYR A 896 -35.11 -21.96 -13.41
C TYR A 896 -36.59 -22.37 -13.43
N ARG A 897 -37.05 -23.08 -14.46
CA ARG A 897 -38.47 -23.48 -14.60
C ARG A 897 -38.97 -24.35 -13.45
N LYS A 898 -38.07 -25.13 -12.83
CA LYS A 898 -38.36 -25.93 -11.63
C LYS A 898 -38.62 -25.08 -10.37
N CYS A 899 -38.09 -23.86 -10.34
CA CYS A 899 -38.23 -22.92 -9.24
C CYS A 899 -39.49 -22.07 -9.42
N ASP A 900 -39.79 -21.66 -10.65
CA ASP A 900 -40.98 -20.89 -11.01
C ASP A 900 -41.37 -21.14 -12.48
N GLU A 901 -42.60 -21.60 -12.71
CA GLU A 901 -43.09 -21.90 -14.06
C GLU A 901 -43.11 -20.68 -14.99
N ARG A 902 -43.15 -19.46 -14.44
CA ARG A 902 -43.09 -18.21 -15.21
C ARG A 902 -41.82 -18.11 -16.06
N PHE A 903 -40.73 -18.77 -15.67
CA PHE A 903 -39.51 -18.83 -16.49
C PHE A 903 -39.73 -19.53 -17.83
N GLY A 904 -40.72 -20.42 -17.96
CA GLY A 904 -41.09 -21.02 -19.24
C GLY A 904 -41.74 -20.07 -20.25
N LYS A 905 -42.00 -18.82 -19.86
CA LYS A 905 -42.68 -17.79 -20.68
C LYS A 905 -41.78 -16.60 -21.02
N VAL A 906 -40.50 -16.65 -20.66
CA VAL A 906 -39.53 -15.57 -20.91
C VAL A 906 -38.31 -16.13 -21.63
N ARG A 907 -37.57 -15.26 -22.30
CA ARG A 907 -36.41 -15.67 -23.11
C ARG A 907 -35.20 -16.10 -22.30
N GLU A 908 -34.89 -15.40 -21.22
CA GLU A 908 -33.64 -15.56 -20.47
C GLU A 908 -33.81 -15.24 -18.98
N ALA A 909 -32.87 -15.71 -18.17
CA ALA A 909 -32.68 -15.28 -16.79
C ALA A 909 -31.57 -14.23 -16.72
N ARG A 910 -31.78 -13.18 -15.91
CA ARG A 910 -30.81 -12.09 -15.73
C ARG A 910 -30.60 -11.77 -14.25
N HIS A 911 -29.36 -11.52 -13.85
CA HIS A 911 -29.01 -11.20 -12.48
C HIS A 911 -28.78 -9.69 -12.30
N SER A 912 -29.18 -9.12 -11.15
CA SER A 912 -29.06 -7.67 -10.90
C SER A 912 -28.49 -7.33 -9.53
N TYR A 913 -29.05 -7.88 -8.45
CA TYR A 913 -28.68 -7.51 -7.09
C TYR A 913 -27.96 -8.67 -6.42
N LEU A 914 -26.82 -8.37 -5.80
CA LEU A 914 -26.04 -9.34 -5.05
C LEU A 914 -25.62 -8.77 -3.70
N GLU A 915 -25.53 -9.64 -2.71
CA GLU A 915 -24.97 -9.28 -1.42
C GLU A 915 -24.09 -10.41 -0.88
N TRP A 916 -22.91 -10.05 -0.37
CA TRP A 916 -22.00 -11.01 0.23
C TRP A 916 -22.39 -11.28 1.67
N ILE A 917 -22.80 -12.52 1.96
CA ILE A 917 -23.36 -12.89 3.27
C ILE A 917 -22.53 -13.92 4.03
N GLY A 918 -21.43 -14.40 3.47
CA GLY A 918 -20.49 -15.31 4.13
C GLY A 918 -19.26 -15.59 3.26
N PRO A 919 -18.22 -16.29 3.74
CA PRO A 919 -16.98 -16.47 2.98
C PRO A 919 -17.17 -17.12 1.59
N ASP A 920 -18.18 -17.98 1.44
CA ASP A 920 -18.53 -18.69 0.20
C ASP A 920 -19.98 -18.46 -0.26
N LEU A 921 -20.71 -17.49 0.31
CA LEU A 921 -22.15 -17.30 0.07
C LEU A 921 -22.50 -15.89 -0.43
N LEU A 922 -23.30 -15.85 -1.50
CA LEU A 922 -23.97 -14.65 -2.00
C LEU A 922 -25.49 -14.80 -1.89
N LEU A 923 -26.20 -13.71 -1.58
CA LEU A 923 -27.60 -13.57 -1.96
C LEU A 923 -27.66 -13.02 -3.37
N LEU A 924 -28.56 -13.56 -4.19
CA LEU A 924 -28.69 -13.20 -5.60
C LEU A 924 -30.15 -13.01 -5.99
N THR A 925 -30.46 -11.84 -6.55
CA THR A 925 -31.73 -11.62 -7.25
C THR A 925 -31.58 -12.00 -8.73
N THR A 926 -32.44 -12.91 -9.18
CA THR A 926 -32.54 -13.39 -10.56
C THR A 926 -33.92 -13.08 -11.13
N HIS A 927 -33.95 -12.53 -12.34
CA HIS A 927 -35.17 -12.11 -13.01
C HIS A 927 -35.45 -12.97 -14.23
N GLY A 928 -36.73 -13.25 -14.48
CA GLY A 928 -37.19 -13.64 -15.81
C GLY A 928 -37.27 -12.42 -16.72
N ALA A 929 -36.69 -12.49 -17.92
CA ALA A 929 -36.59 -11.35 -18.81
C ALA A 929 -36.71 -11.70 -20.31
N ASP A 930 -37.20 -10.73 -21.09
CA ASP A 930 -37.24 -10.74 -22.55
C ASP A 930 -36.22 -9.75 -23.13
N GLY A 931 -34.96 -9.90 -22.73
CA GLY A 931 -33.86 -9.02 -23.12
C GLY A 931 -33.47 -7.96 -22.09
N PRO A 932 -32.52 -7.06 -22.43
CA PRO A 932 -31.82 -6.23 -21.45
C PRO A 932 -32.63 -5.21 -20.67
N ARG A 933 -33.84 -4.87 -21.13
CA ARG A 933 -34.76 -3.95 -20.46
C ARG A 933 -36.16 -4.56 -20.27
N GLY A 934 -36.26 -5.88 -20.45
CA GLY A 934 -37.53 -6.61 -20.51
C GLY A 934 -37.79 -7.45 -19.27
N PHE A 935 -37.41 -6.98 -18.07
CA PHE A 935 -37.64 -7.71 -16.82
C PHE A 935 -39.14 -7.91 -16.55
N LYS A 936 -39.52 -9.08 -16.02
CA LYS A 936 -40.93 -9.46 -15.83
C LYS A 936 -41.29 -9.83 -14.39
N PHE A 937 -40.38 -10.47 -13.69
CA PHE A 937 -40.54 -10.93 -12.31
C PHE A 937 -39.16 -11.20 -11.69
N ALA A 938 -39.09 -11.44 -10.37
CA ALA A 938 -37.84 -11.63 -9.65
C ALA A 938 -37.91 -12.78 -8.64
N ARG A 939 -36.80 -13.46 -8.44
CA ARG A 939 -36.60 -14.59 -7.52
C ARG A 939 -35.30 -14.40 -6.75
N LEU A 940 -35.24 -14.89 -5.53
CA LEU A 940 -34.10 -14.76 -4.63
C LEU A 940 -33.46 -16.13 -4.36
N PHE A 941 -32.14 -16.20 -4.50
CA PHE A 941 -31.34 -17.40 -4.31
C PHE A 941 -30.20 -17.15 -3.32
N VAL A 942 -29.84 -18.15 -2.53
CA VAL A 942 -28.48 -18.24 -1.97
C VAL A 942 -27.61 -18.94 -3.00
N VAL A 943 -26.51 -18.32 -3.40
CA VAL A 943 -25.52 -18.89 -4.29
C VAL A 943 -24.27 -19.22 -3.49
N ARG A 944 -23.92 -20.50 -3.46
CA ARG A 944 -22.66 -20.94 -2.88
C ARG A 944 -21.59 -21.01 -3.95
N ILE A 945 -20.55 -20.21 -3.79
CA ILE A 945 -19.43 -20.12 -4.71
C ILE A 945 -18.48 -21.29 -4.44
N GLY A 946 -18.03 -21.99 -5.48
CA GLY A 946 -17.07 -23.09 -5.35
C GLY A 946 -15.65 -22.61 -5.02
N SER A 947 -14.89 -23.42 -4.28
CA SER A 947 -13.42 -23.27 -4.19
C SER A 947 -12.76 -23.61 -5.53
N SER A 948 -11.53 -23.15 -5.74
CA SER A 948 -10.71 -23.49 -6.93
C SER A 948 -10.73 -25.02 -7.16
N GLY A 949 -11.45 -25.47 -8.19
CA GLY A 949 -11.63 -26.90 -8.52
C GLY A 949 -13.06 -27.43 -8.56
N ARG A 950 -14.12 -26.64 -8.32
CA ARG A 950 -15.52 -27.05 -8.56
C ARG A 950 -16.12 -26.40 -9.83
N PRO A 951 -16.84 -27.14 -10.69
CA PRO A 951 -17.19 -26.66 -12.03
C PRO A 951 -18.45 -25.75 -12.12
N ALA A 952 -19.29 -25.59 -11.08
CA ALA A 952 -20.42 -24.65 -11.08
C ALA A 952 -20.86 -24.24 -9.65
N PRO A 953 -21.36 -23.01 -9.41
CA PRO A 953 -21.97 -22.60 -8.14
C PRO A 953 -23.22 -23.42 -7.77
N GLU A 954 -23.46 -23.64 -6.47
CA GLU A 954 -24.69 -24.29 -5.98
C GLU A 954 -25.76 -23.21 -5.71
N LEU A 955 -26.94 -23.34 -6.35
CA LEU A 955 -28.07 -22.43 -6.18
C LEU A 955 -29.12 -23.03 -5.24
N MET A 956 -29.47 -22.29 -4.19
CA MET A 956 -30.52 -22.64 -3.23
C MET A 956 -31.70 -21.69 -3.39
N ASP A 957 -32.88 -22.22 -3.69
CA ASP A 957 -34.08 -21.44 -4.00
C ASP A 957 -34.85 -21.07 -2.72
N ILE A 958 -34.59 -19.86 -2.22
CA ILE A 958 -35.23 -19.35 -1.00
C ILE A 958 -36.68 -18.95 -1.30
N SER A 959 -36.94 -18.39 -2.48
CA SER A 959 -38.25 -17.87 -2.87
C SER A 959 -39.34 -18.93 -2.81
N THR A 960 -39.11 -20.15 -3.34
CA THR A 960 -40.09 -21.24 -3.25
C THR A 960 -40.42 -21.59 -1.79
N SER A 961 -39.39 -21.61 -0.94
CA SER A 961 -39.53 -21.92 0.48
C SER A 961 -40.36 -20.87 1.22
N ILE A 962 -40.14 -19.59 0.92
CA ILE A 962 -40.92 -18.46 1.46
C ILE A 962 -42.37 -18.50 0.96
N GLU A 963 -42.60 -18.76 -0.33
CA GLU A 963 -43.93 -18.88 -0.92
C GLU A 963 -44.75 -19.99 -0.25
N LYS A 964 -44.13 -21.17 -0.06
CA LYS A 964 -44.74 -22.29 0.68
C LYS A 964 -45.11 -21.88 2.10
N LEU A 965 -44.21 -21.21 2.81
CA LEU A 965 -44.44 -20.72 4.18
C LEU A 965 -45.56 -19.67 4.23
N ALA A 966 -45.68 -18.81 3.22
CA ALA A 966 -46.71 -17.78 3.12
C ALA A 966 -48.05 -18.30 2.58
N GLY A 967 -48.12 -19.53 2.05
CA GLY A 967 -49.29 -20.04 1.33
C GLY A 967 -49.58 -19.24 0.06
N LYS A 968 -48.54 -18.76 -0.63
CA LYS A 968 -48.61 -17.95 -1.85
C LYS A 968 -47.83 -18.64 -2.98
N SER A 969 -47.97 -18.12 -4.19
CA SER A 969 -47.18 -18.53 -5.34
C SER A 969 -47.05 -17.40 -6.36
N GLN A 970 -46.07 -17.53 -7.25
CA GLN A 970 -45.77 -16.56 -8.31
C GLN A 970 -45.62 -15.14 -7.77
N ARG A 971 -44.92 -15.01 -6.63
CA ARG A 971 -44.54 -13.74 -6.03
C ARG A 971 -43.13 -13.36 -6.47
N ASP A 972 -42.84 -12.08 -6.36
CA ASP A 972 -41.56 -11.51 -6.73
C ASP A 972 -40.74 -11.19 -5.48
N PHE A 973 -39.44 -11.44 -5.56
CA PHE A 973 -38.48 -11.26 -4.47
C PHE A 973 -37.27 -10.52 -5.00
N CYS A 974 -36.98 -9.35 -4.44
CA CYS A 974 -36.03 -8.42 -5.04
C CYS A 974 -35.30 -7.62 -3.97
N SER A 975 -33.98 -7.45 -4.12
CA SER A 975 -33.08 -6.84 -3.13
C SER A 975 -33.14 -7.52 -1.76
N ALA A 976 -31.98 -7.91 -1.22
CA ALA A 976 -31.94 -8.63 0.04
C ALA A 976 -30.59 -8.44 0.72
N ALA A 977 -30.60 -8.56 2.04
CA ALA A 977 -29.39 -8.69 2.85
C ALA A 977 -29.55 -9.83 3.84
N GLY A 978 -28.43 -10.41 4.26
CA GLY A 978 -28.39 -11.54 5.20
C GLY A 978 -27.58 -11.21 6.45
N PHE A 979 -27.96 -11.83 7.56
CA PHE A 979 -27.29 -11.74 8.85
C PHE A 979 -27.22 -13.13 9.47
N TRP A 980 -26.06 -13.53 10.00
CA TRP A 980 -25.91 -14.83 10.64
C TRP A 980 -26.61 -14.87 12.00
N ILE A 981 -27.44 -15.89 12.23
CA ILE A 981 -28.06 -16.13 13.53
C ILE A 981 -27.07 -16.91 14.39
N LYS A 982 -26.79 -16.40 15.60
CA LYS A 982 -25.93 -17.06 16.57
C LYS A 982 -26.61 -18.22 17.28
#